data_AF-A0A6J1J055-F1
#
_entry.id   AF-A0A6J1J055-F1
#
_cell.length_a   1.000
_cell.length_b   1.000
_cell.length_c   1.000
_cell.angle_alpha   90.00
_cell.angle_beta   90.00
_cell.angle_gamma   90.00
#
_symmetry.space_group_name_H-M   'P 1'
#
loop_
_entity.id
_entity.type
_entity.pdbx_description
1 polymer ?
#
loop_
_entity_poly.entity_id
_entity_poly.type
_entity_poly.pdbx_seq_one_letter_code
_entity_poly.pdbx_strand_id
1 'polypeptide(L)'
;MLVQERSTPESPKTQIRTLPTLHSYRFSKSKSLDFSTWLSENLYKVVTILLLIVTVAALFFLRNVGDTAALLCFQSQTAALEKIQFPKIDWNSIASIPAKSSLYPEFRSEQWIVVSVSNYPSDSLRKLVKMKGWQVLAIGNSLTPSDWVLKGTIYLSLEEQSNLGFRVVEFLPYDSFVRKTVGYLFAIQHGAKKIFDVDDRGEVIDGDLGKHFDVELVGEGARQEIILQYSHENPNRTVVNPYIHFGQRSVWPRGLPLENVGEIAHEEFYTEIFGGKQFIQQGISNGLPDVDSVFYFTRKSGLEAFDIRFDERAPKLALPQGMMVPINSFNTLYHTSAFWALMLPVSISTMASDILRGYWGQRLLWEIGGHVVVYPPTIHRYDKIEAYPFSEERDLHVNVGRLVKFLNSWRSSKHRLFEKILELSFVMAEEGFWTEKDVKFTAAWLQDLIAVGYQQPRLMSLELDRPRATIGDGDRKEFIPQKLPSIHLGVEETGTVTNEIGNLIRWRKFFGNVVLILFCKGPVERTALEWRLLYGRIFKTVIILSETKNSDLVVEEGRLDHAYKYLPKVFDAYSGAEGFLFLQDDTILNYWNLLQADKSKLWITDKVPKSWTTMSAESSDWFTKQSSMVKKIVSMMPVHFQVSHKQSVESEKSVTICSSEVFYVPRRFVADFLDLHGLVGDLEIHHKVAIPLFFTAMDLIQNFDPVLNTMSYREKPAATNSSTIYSVQVPAVHPWNVSNEQDFIKLVRIMAEGDPLLAELV
;
A
#
# COMPACT_ATOMS: atom_id res chain seq x y z
N MET A 1 19.86 -72.34 27.59
CA MET A 1 18.77 -73.29 27.26
C MET A 1 17.82 -72.57 26.31
N LEU A 2 17.52 -73.17 25.14
CA LEU A 2 16.56 -72.81 24.06
C LEU A 2 15.94 -71.38 24.06
N VAL A 3 16.16 -70.49 23.07
CA VAL A 3 15.76 -70.50 21.63
C VAL A 3 14.37 -69.84 21.37
N GLN A 4 14.35 -68.92 20.39
CA GLN A 4 13.23 -68.32 19.62
C GLN A 4 12.29 -67.22 20.22
N GLU A 5 12.63 -65.97 19.86
CA GLU A 5 11.86 -64.98 19.07
C GLU A 5 10.37 -64.63 19.34
N ARG A 6 10.21 -63.44 19.93
CA ARG A 6 9.37 -62.27 19.53
C ARG A 6 8.04 -62.45 18.77
N SER A 7 6.97 -62.00 19.45
CA SER A 7 5.75 -61.34 18.95
C SER A 7 5.20 -60.45 20.11
N THR A 8 4.38 -59.39 20.01
CA THR A 8 3.72 -58.56 18.96
C THR A 8 3.30 -57.20 19.63
N PRO A 9 2.25 -56.43 19.25
CA PRO A 9 1.93 -55.72 17.99
C PRO A 9 1.65 -54.19 18.16
N GLU A 10 1.05 -53.58 17.11
CA GLU A 10 0.26 -52.31 17.03
C GLU A 10 0.95 -51.03 16.49
N SER A 11 0.30 -50.12 15.75
CA SER A 11 -0.90 -50.16 14.84
C SER A 11 -0.85 -48.89 13.91
N PRO A 12 -1.82 -48.51 13.02
CA PRO A 12 -1.55 -48.65 11.57
C PRO A 12 -1.77 -47.42 10.63
N LYS A 13 -0.92 -47.37 9.59
CA LYS A 13 -1.20 -47.16 8.14
C LYS A 13 -1.86 -45.86 7.59
N THR A 14 -1.17 -45.29 6.60
CA THR A 14 -1.71 -44.73 5.35
C THR A 14 -1.37 -45.63 4.15
N GLN A 15 -2.22 -45.73 3.12
CA GLN A 15 -1.77 -46.00 1.73
C GLN A 15 -2.83 -45.80 0.64
N ILE A 16 -2.33 -45.50 -0.56
CA ILE A 16 -3.02 -45.17 -1.83
C ILE A 16 -3.40 -46.45 -2.61
N ARG A 17 -4.33 -46.37 -3.57
CA ARG A 17 -4.56 -47.45 -4.55
C ARG A 17 -4.89 -46.93 -5.95
N THR A 18 -4.25 -47.50 -6.96
CA THR A 18 -4.48 -47.30 -8.41
C THR A 18 -5.01 -48.57 -9.09
N LEU A 19 -5.58 -48.36 -10.28
CA LEU A 19 -6.16 -49.30 -11.28
C LEU A 19 -5.89 -50.82 -11.22
N PRO A 20 -6.89 -51.62 -11.64
CA PRO A 20 -6.71 -52.94 -12.24
C PRO A 20 -7.12 -53.02 -13.74
N THR A 21 -6.53 -53.97 -14.47
CA THR A 21 -6.75 -54.21 -15.92
C THR A 21 -7.43 -55.54 -16.22
N LEU A 22 -8.31 -55.52 -17.24
CA LEU A 22 -8.64 -56.58 -18.22
C LEU A 22 -9.00 -58.02 -17.76
N HIS A 23 -10.18 -58.46 -18.19
CA HIS A 23 -10.53 -59.87 -18.39
C HIS A 23 -10.84 -60.14 -19.87
N SER A 24 -10.50 -61.34 -20.34
CA SER A 24 -10.63 -61.77 -21.75
C SER A 24 -11.78 -62.75 -21.95
N TYR A 25 -12.67 -62.53 -22.91
CA TYR A 25 -13.55 -63.57 -23.45
C TYR A 25 -13.67 -63.56 -24.97
N ARG A 26 -13.83 -64.77 -25.50
CA ARG A 26 -13.58 -65.24 -26.87
C ARG A 26 -14.43 -64.59 -27.98
N PHE A 27 -13.84 -64.55 -29.17
CA PHE A 27 -14.47 -64.26 -30.46
C PHE A 27 -15.81 -65.00 -30.70
N SER A 28 -16.81 -64.28 -31.20
CA SER A 28 -17.92 -64.85 -31.98
C SER A 28 -18.01 -64.20 -33.35
N LYS A 29 -17.99 -65.05 -34.38
CA LYS A 29 -18.07 -64.81 -35.84
C LYS A 29 -18.82 -63.52 -36.27
N SER A 30 -18.15 -62.67 -37.04
CA SER A 30 -18.76 -61.48 -37.68
C SER A 30 -19.82 -61.88 -38.71
N LYS A 31 -21.08 -61.46 -38.51
CA LYS A 31 -22.04 -61.32 -39.60
C LYS A 31 -21.78 -59.98 -40.29
N SER A 32 -21.62 -60.00 -41.61
CA SER A 32 -21.65 -58.80 -42.44
C SER A 32 -23.05 -58.20 -42.37
N LEU A 33 -23.22 -57.14 -41.56
CA LEU A 33 -24.43 -56.33 -41.58
C LEU A 33 -24.36 -55.40 -42.78
N ASP A 34 -25.47 -55.33 -43.51
CA ASP A 34 -25.61 -54.51 -44.70
C ASP A 34 -25.56 -53.01 -44.32
N PHE A 35 -24.96 -52.18 -45.16
CA PHE A 35 -24.75 -50.76 -44.84
C PHE A 35 -26.08 -50.04 -44.58
N SER A 36 -27.15 -50.49 -45.25
CA SER A 36 -28.52 -50.01 -45.05
C SER A 36 -29.05 -50.21 -43.62
N THR A 37 -28.71 -51.32 -42.96
CA THR A 37 -29.19 -51.66 -41.60
C THR A 37 -28.34 -51.01 -40.52
N TRP A 38 -27.03 -50.86 -40.74
CA TRP A 38 -26.18 -50.08 -39.84
C TRP A 38 -26.57 -48.59 -39.83
N LEU A 39 -26.89 -48.03 -41.01
CA LEU A 39 -27.30 -46.64 -41.17
C LEU A 39 -28.68 -46.37 -40.53
N SER A 40 -29.62 -47.31 -40.59
CA SER A 40 -30.95 -47.14 -39.97
C SER A 40 -30.91 -47.21 -38.44
N GLU A 41 -30.17 -48.18 -37.86
CA GLU A 41 -30.04 -48.29 -36.39
C GLU A 41 -29.25 -47.13 -35.76
N ASN A 42 -28.30 -46.54 -36.50
CA ASN A 42 -27.49 -45.41 -36.03
C ASN A 42 -27.91 -44.06 -36.64
N LEU A 43 -29.05 -44.00 -37.35
CA LEU A 43 -29.49 -42.80 -38.05
C LEU A 43 -29.56 -41.58 -37.12
N TYR A 44 -30.09 -41.76 -35.90
CA TYR A 44 -30.16 -40.69 -34.91
C TYR A 44 -28.78 -40.19 -34.47
N LYS A 45 -27.78 -41.08 -34.33
CA LYS A 45 -26.39 -40.71 -33.99
C LYS A 45 -25.74 -39.95 -35.15
N VAL A 46 -25.92 -40.45 -36.38
CA VAL A 46 -25.41 -39.79 -37.59
C VAL A 46 -26.05 -38.42 -37.76
N VAL A 47 -27.36 -38.29 -37.54
CA VAL A 47 -28.07 -37.00 -37.56
C VAL A 47 -27.60 -36.07 -36.44
N THR A 48 -27.38 -36.54 -35.21
CA THR A 48 -26.83 -35.68 -34.13
C THR A 48 -25.40 -35.24 -34.39
N ILE A 49 -24.54 -36.11 -34.94
CA ILE A 49 -23.17 -35.76 -35.33
C ILE A 49 -23.19 -34.76 -36.49
N LEU A 50 -24.07 -34.95 -37.48
CA LEU A 50 -24.24 -34.02 -38.60
C LEU A 50 -24.77 -32.65 -38.10
N LEU A 51 -25.74 -32.64 -37.19
CA LEU A 51 -26.23 -31.42 -36.53
C LEU A 51 -25.13 -30.71 -35.73
N LEU A 52 -24.28 -31.46 -35.02
CA LEU A 52 -23.12 -30.91 -34.30
C LEU A 52 -22.11 -30.30 -35.28
N ILE A 53 -21.78 -31.01 -36.37
CA ILE A 53 -20.89 -30.50 -37.42
C ILE A 53 -21.49 -29.26 -38.08
N VAL A 54 -22.80 -29.24 -38.37
CA VAL A 54 -23.50 -28.09 -38.94
C VAL A 54 -23.57 -26.92 -37.96
N THR A 55 -23.77 -27.13 -36.65
CA THR A 55 -23.75 -26.04 -35.66
C THR A 55 -22.34 -25.51 -35.42
N VAL A 56 -21.31 -26.37 -35.39
CA VAL A 56 -19.90 -25.93 -35.32
C VAL A 56 -19.51 -25.19 -36.59
N ALA A 57 -19.89 -25.69 -37.78
CA ALA A 57 -19.65 -25.01 -39.06
C ALA A 57 -20.43 -23.69 -39.17
N ALA A 58 -21.67 -23.63 -38.68
CA ALA A 58 -22.47 -22.40 -38.62
C ALA A 58 -21.86 -21.40 -37.63
N LEU A 59 -21.36 -21.83 -36.47
CA LEU A 59 -20.59 -20.98 -35.54
C LEU A 59 -19.28 -20.49 -36.16
N PHE A 60 -18.59 -21.32 -36.94
CA PHE A 60 -17.37 -20.92 -37.66
C PHE A 60 -17.69 -19.94 -38.80
N PHE A 61 -18.77 -20.14 -39.54
CA PHE A 61 -19.27 -19.20 -40.54
C PHE A 61 -19.75 -17.90 -39.90
N LEU A 62 -20.49 -17.92 -38.78
CA LEU A 62 -20.91 -16.73 -38.04
C LEU A 62 -19.73 -15.97 -37.40
N ARG A 63 -18.59 -16.64 -37.13
CA ARG A 63 -17.35 -15.98 -36.69
C ARG A 63 -16.48 -15.46 -37.83
N ASN A 64 -16.46 -16.14 -38.98
CA ASN A 64 -15.59 -15.78 -40.11
C ASN A 64 -16.27 -14.92 -41.19
N VAL A 65 -17.61 -14.92 -41.24
CA VAL A 65 -18.40 -13.92 -42.00
C VAL A 65 -18.47 -12.66 -41.16
N GLY A 66 -17.33 -11.97 -41.10
CA GLY A 66 -17.25 -10.57 -40.70
C GLY A 66 -17.83 -9.67 -41.78
N ASP A 67 -19.12 -9.84 -42.11
CA ASP A 67 -19.83 -8.93 -43.01
C ASP A 67 -20.42 -7.76 -42.21
N THR A 68 -19.76 -6.62 -42.36
CA THR A 68 -20.17 -5.29 -41.91
C THR A 68 -21.62 -4.96 -42.26
N ALA A 69 -22.23 -5.57 -43.29
CA ALA A 69 -23.63 -5.37 -43.67
C ALA A 69 -24.64 -5.84 -42.59
N ALA A 70 -24.39 -6.96 -41.90
CA ALA A 70 -25.28 -7.43 -40.84
C ALA A 70 -25.17 -6.54 -39.60
N LEU A 71 -23.94 -6.11 -39.28
CA LEU A 71 -23.67 -5.14 -38.21
C LEU A 71 -24.25 -3.75 -38.53
N LEU A 72 -24.23 -3.32 -39.80
CA LEU A 72 -24.87 -2.08 -40.26
C LEU A 72 -26.40 -2.17 -40.28
N CYS A 73 -26.97 -3.35 -40.53
CA CYS A 73 -28.42 -3.56 -40.45
C CYS A 73 -28.91 -3.63 -38.99
N PHE A 74 -28.14 -4.23 -38.09
CA PHE A 74 -28.38 -4.10 -36.66
C PHE A 74 -28.12 -2.67 -36.16
N GLN A 75 -27.09 -1.98 -36.64
CA GLN A 75 -26.87 -0.56 -36.31
C GLN A 75 -27.98 0.34 -36.84
N SER A 76 -28.56 0.07 -38.02
CA SER A 76 -29.68 0.85 -38.55
C SER A 76 -31.00 0.53 -37.84
N GLN A 77 -31.20 -0.71 -37.38
CA GLN A 77 -32.33 -1.08 -36.52
C GLN A 77 -32.16 -0.59 -35.08
N THR A 78 -30.94 -0.49 -34.53
CA THR A 78 -30.69 0.22 -33.26
C THR A 78 -30.64 1.73 -33.44
N ALA A 79 -30.44 2.26 -34.65
CA ALA A 79 -30.63 3.68 -34.97
C ALA A 79 -32.12 4.04 -35.16
N ALA A 80 -33.00 3.04 -35.23
CA ALA A 80 -34.40 3.17 -34.83
C ALA A 80 -34.58 3.05 -33.29
N LEU A 81 -33.54 3.43 -32.53
CA LEU A 81 -33.57 3.74 -31.11
C LEU A 81 -34.83 4.55 -30.79
N GLU A 82 -35.57 4.13 -29.77
CA GLU A 82 -36.71 4.88 -29.26
C GLU A 82 -36.25 6.32 -28.98
N LYS A 83 -36.79 7.29 -29.72
CA LYS A 83 -36.45 8.69 -29.51
C LYS A 83 -36.88 9.09 -28.11
N ILE A 84 -35.90 9.21 -27.22
CA ILE A 84 -36.04 9.69 -25.85
C ILE A 84 -36.89 10.97 -25.90
N GLN A 85 -38.00 10.98 -25.17
CA GLN A 85 -38.92 12.13 -25.23
C GLN A 85 -38.47 13.21 -24.25
N PHE A 86 -38.17 14.41 -24.75
CA PHE A 86 -37.85 15.55 -23.90
C PHE A 86 -39.09 15.92 -23.05
N PRO A 87 -39.01 15.89 -21.70
CA PRO A 87 -40.16 16.18 -20.85
C PRO A 87 -40.61 17.64 -20.99
N LYS A 88 -41.90 17.84 -21.29
CA LYS A 88 -42.51 19.18 -21.31
C LYS A 88 -43.12 19.46 -19.94
N ILE A 89 -42.46 20.32 -19.17
CA ILE A 89 -42.88 20.73 -17.82
C ILE A 89 -43.35 22.20 -17.88
N ASP A 90 -44.57 22.47 -17.43
CA ASP A 90 -44.98 23.84 -17.12
C ASP A 90 -44.55 24.19 -15.70
N TRP A 91 -43.40 24.86 -15.60
CA TRP A 91 -42.79 25.25 -14.33
C TRP A 91 -43.67 26.16 -13.45
N ASN A 92 -44.73 26.77 -14.00
CA ASN A 92 -45.56 27.72 -13.27
C ASN A 92 -46.83 27.08 -12.66
N SER A 93 -47.20 25.86 -13.05
CA SER A 93 -48.43 25.16 -12.58
C SER A 93 -48.16 23.99 -11.62
N ILE A 94 -46.92 23.84 -11.15
CA ILE A 94 -46.52 22.78 -10.20
C ILE A 94 -47.18 23.03 -8.84
N ALA A 95 -48.12 22.15 -8.47
CA ALA A 95 -48.78 22.20 -7.15
C ALA A 95 -47.78 21.92 -6.01
N SER A 96 -47.89 22.71 -4.93
CA SER A 96 -47.10 22.53 -3.72
C SER A 96 -47.55 21.31 -2.91
N ILE A 97 -46.59 20.57 -2.35
CA ILE A 97 -46.82 19.44 -1.45
C ILE A 97 -46.66 19.96 0.00
N PRO A 98 -47.76 20.13 0.75
CA PRO A 98 -47.69 20.71 2.09
C PRO A 98 -47.05 19.73 3.08
N ALA A 99 -46.25 20.23 4.01
CA ALA A 99 -45.64 19.42 5.08
C ALA A 99 -46.67 18.67 5.97
N LYS A 100 -47.96 18.97 5.84
CA LYS A 100 -49.08 18.24 6.48
C LYS A 100 -49.25 16.79 5.99
N SER A 101 -48.57 16.37 4.91
CA SER A 101 -48.50 14.94 4.53
C SER A 101 -47.51 14.13 5.37
N SER A 102 -46.64 14.79 6.16
CA SER A 102 -45.66 14.10 7.02
C SER A 102 -46.19 13.90 8.44
N LEU A 103 -45.61 12.94 9.16
CA LEU A 103 -45.82 12.73 10.61
C LEU A 103 -45.20 13.85 11.47
N TYR A 104 -44.43 14.77 10.88
CA TYR A 104 -43.63 15.79 11.58
C TYR A 104 -43.92 17.23 11.07
N PRO A 105 -45.19 17.62 10.85
CA PRO A 105 -45.53 18.78 10.01
C PRO A 105 -45.02 20.13 10.53
N GLU A 106 -44.83 20.25 11.85
CA GLU A 106 -44.34 21.45 12.54
C GLU A 106 -42.82 21.45 12.77
N PHE A 107 -42.15 20.31 12.65
CA PHE A 107 -40.72 20.21 12.94
C PHE A 107 -39.89 20.99 11.91
N ARG A 108 -38.92 21.79 12.35
CA ARG A 108 -37.99 22.50 11.46
C ARG A 108 -36.56 22.41 11.98
N SER A 109 -35.60 22.23 11.07
CA SER A 109 -34.17 22.33 11.35
C SER A 109 -33.44 22.90 10.13
N GLU A 110 -32.37 23.67 10.36
CA GLU A 110 -31.51 24.18 9.28
C GLU A 110 -30.35 23.23 8.94
N GLN A 111 -30.03 22.29 9.83
CA GLN A 111 -28.89 21.38 9.75
C GLN A 111 -29.37 19.93 9.83
N TRP A 112 -29.11 19.15 8.79
CA TRP A 112 -29.59 17.78 8.63
C TRP A 112 -28.46 16.81 8.30
N ILE A 113 -28.49 15.63 8.90
CA ILE A 113 -27.66 14.48 8.54
C ILE A 113 -28.59 13.45 7.91
N VAL A 114 -28.41 13.15 6.62
CA VAL A 114 -29.28 12.21 5.88
C VAL A 114 -28.50 10.93 5.59
N VAL A 115 -29.02 9.82 6.11
CA VAL A 115 -28.35 8.51 6.09
C VAL A 115 -29.33 7.43 5.62
N SER A 116 -28.86 6.50 4.79
CA SER A 116 -29.63 5.28 4.48
C SER A 116 -29.28 4.22 5.50
N VAL A 117 -30.28 3.47 5.95
CA VAL A 117 -30.09 2.34 6.85
C VAL A 117 -30.58 1.07 6.17
N SER A 118 -29.84 -0.03 6.35
CA SER A 118 -30.24 -1.39 5.93
C SER A 118 -30.27 -2.38 7.10
N ASN A 119 -29.73 -2.00 8.25
CA ASN A 119 -29.51 -2.86 9.42
C ASN A 119 -29.94 -2.14 10.71
N TYR A 120 -29.93 -2.85 11.84
CA TYR A 120 -30.10 -2.23 13.17
C TYR A 120 -29.08 -1.10 13.41
N PRO A 121 -29.40 -0.09 14.25
CA PRO A 121 -28.58 1.11 14.36
C PRO A 121 -27.13 0.85 14.82
N SER A 122 -26.18 1.20 13.96
CA SER A 122 -24.73 1.08 14.18
C SER A 122 -24.20 2.02 15.28
N ASP A 123 -23.00 1.76 15.80
CA ASP A 123 -22.34 2.66 16.74
C ASP A 123 -22.01 4.03 16.13
N SER A 124 -21.62 4.05 14.85
CA SER A 124 -21.40 5.28 14.08
C SER A 124 -22.68 6.11 14.02
N LEU A 125 -23.83 5.50 13.71
CA LEU A 125 -25.12 6.18 13.69
C LEU A 125 -25.53 6.70 15.09
N ARG A 126 -25.26 5.92 16.15
CA ARG A 126 -25.47 6.36 17.55
C ARG A 126 -24.57 7.52 17.96
N LYS A 127 -23.43 7.74 17.29
CA LYS A 127 -22.56 8.91 17.46
C LYS A 127 -23.12 10.12 16.70
N LEU A 128 -23.57 9.96 15.45
CA LEU A 128 -24.20 11.03 14.65
C LEU A 128 -25.40 11.67 15.38
N VAL A 129 -26.24 10.87 16.05
CA VAL A 129 -27.40 11.37 16.82
C VAL A 129 -27.02 12.24 18.04
N LYS A 130 -25.77 12.13 18.53
CA LYS A 130 -25.29 12.94 19.66
C LYS A 130 -24.74 14.31 19.24
N MET A 131 -24.66 14.58 17.93
CA MET A 131 -24.12 15.82 17.39
C MET A 131 -25.07 16.98 17.66
N LYS A 132 -24.59 18.02 18.35
CA LYS A 132 -25.41 19.17 18.74
C LYS A 132 -25.77 20.01 17.51
N GLY A 133 -27.04 20.42 17.40
CA GLY A 133 -27.53 21.28 16.32
C GLY A 133 -27.99 20.56 15.06
N TRP A 134 -27.59 19.31 14.86
CA TRP A 134 -27.92 18.52 13.67
C TRP A 134 -29.09 17.56 13.91
N GLN A 135 -30.07 17.54 13.00
CA GLN A 135 -31.13 16.52 13.00
C GLN A 135 -30.72 15.34 12.11
N VAL A 136 -30.67 14.13 12.68
CA VAL A 136 -30.47 12.90 11.91
C VAL A 136 -31.80 12.43 11.30
N LEU A 137 -31.77 12.12 10.01
CA LEU A 137 -32.86 11.56 9.23
C LEU A 137 -32.41 10.23 8.60
N ALA A 138 -32.95 9.13 9.12
CA ALA A 138 -32.65 7.77 8.68
C ALA A 138 -33.69 7.31 7.66
N ILE A 139 -33.24 6.88 6.48
CA ILE A 139 -34.08 6.43 5.38
C ILE A 139 -33.96 4.92 5.23
N GLY A 140 -35.06 4.21 5.49
CA GLY A 140 -35.16 2.76 5.37
C GLY A 140 -35.26 2.28 3.92
N ASN A 141 -34.91 1.02 3.73
CA ASN A 141 -35.07 0.24 2.50
C ASN A 141 -35.70 -1.12 2.83
N SER A 142 -35.88 -2.00 1.85
CA SER A 142 -36.51 -3.32 2.07
C SER A 142 -35.69 -4.30 2.91
N LEU A 143 -34.42 -4.00 3.23
CA LEU A 143 -33.61 -4.80 4.16
C LEU A 143 -33.74 -4.32 5.61
N THR A 144 -34.25 -3.11 5.84
CA THR A 144 -34.32 -2.52 7.18
C THR A 144 -35.28 -3.30 8.08
N PRO A 145 -34.88 -3.67 9.31
CA PRO A 145 -35.78 -4.32 10.28
C PRO A 145 -37.09 -3.54 10.51
N SER A 146 -38.21 -4.25 10.64
CA SER A 146 -39.53 -3.63 10.84
C SER A 146 -39.71 -2.99 12.21
N ASP A 147 -38.92 -3.39 13.20
CA ASP A 147 -38.84 -2.85 14.56
C ASP A 147 -37.69 -1.85 14.74
N TRP A 148 -37.11 -1.34 13.65
CA TRP A 148 -36.00 -0.40 13.68
C TRP A 148 -36.35 0.87 14.46
N VAL A 149 -35.54 1.19 15.48
CA VAL A 149 -35.74 2.39 16.30
C VAL A 149 -34.42 2.95 16.81
N LEU A 150 -34.24 4.27 16.69
CA LEU A 150 -33.17 5.02 17.35
C LEU A 150 -33.72 6.33 17.93
N LYS A 151 -33.59 6.52 19.24
CA LYS A 151 -34.05 7.75 19.90
C LYS A 151 -33.21 8.94 19.44
N GLY A 152 -33.86 9.94 18.85
CA GLY A 152 -33.23 11.18 18.35
C GLY A 152 -33.13 11.26 16.82
N THR A 153 -33.41 10.17 16.10
CA THR A 153 -33.59 10.21 14.63
C THR A 153 -35.04 10.47 14.26
N ILE A 154 -35.27 11.16 13.15
CA ILE A 154 -36.47 10.96 12.35
C ILE A 154 -36.19 9.72 11.47
N TYR A 155 -37.09 8.75 11.48
CA TYR A 155 -37.02 7.57 10.60
C TYR A 155 -38.12 7.67 9.55
N LEU A 156 -37.82 7.21 8.33
CA LEU A 156 -38.80 7.07 7.25
C LEU A 156 -38.68 5.66 6.65
N SER A 157 -39.60 4.79 7.03
CA SER A 157 -39.85 3.48 6.42
C SER A 157 -40.34 3.60 4.98
N LEU A 158 -40.40 2.48 4.24
CA LEU A 158 -40.92 2.45 2.87
C LEU A 158 -42.38 2.92 2.76
N GLU A 159 -43.20 2.65 3.77
CA GLU A 159 -44.60 3.09 3.84
C GLU A 159 -44.69 4.61 4.07
N GLU A 160 -43.95 5.12 5.06
CA GLU A 160 -43.88 6.56 5.33
C GLU A 160 -43.35 7.35 4.12
N GLN A 161 -42.31 6.84 3.44
CA GLN A 161 -41.78 7.43 2.20
C GLN A 161 -42.86 7.54 1.11
N SER A 162 -43.70 6.52 0.97
CA SER A 162 -44.78 6.47 -0.03
C SER A 162 -45.91 7.45 0.29
N ASN A 163 -46.18 7.69 1.58
CA ASN A 163 -47.24 8.60 2.05
C ASN A 163 -46.88 10.10 1.96
N LEU A 164 -45.61 10.46 1.73
CA LEU A 164 -45.19 11.86 1.61
C LEU A 164 -45.73 12.59 0.36
N GLY A 165 -46.07 11.84 -0.70
CA GLY A 165 -46.62 12.36 -1.96
C GLY A 165 -45.59 12.91 -2.95
N PHE A 166 -44.29 12.62 -2.77
CA PHE A 166 -43.24 13.03 -3.72
C PHE A 166 -43.25 12.14 -4.98
N ARG A 167 -43.18 12.77 -6.16
CA ARG A 167 -43.19 12.11 -7.48
C ARG A 167 -41.98 11.19 -7.68
N VAL A 168 -40.83 11.51 -7.08
CA VAL A 168 -39.61 10.70 -7.19
C VAL A 168 -39.77 9.27 -6.65
N VAL A 169 -40.72 9.01 -5.74
CA VAL A 169 -40.86 7.71 -5.06
C VAL A 169 -41.13 6.56 -6.03
N GLU A 170 -41.90 6.81 -7.09
CA GLU A 170 -42.27 5.81 -8.11
C GLU A 170 -41.06 5.23 -8.87
N PHE A 171 -39.93 5.93 -8.89
CA PHE A 171 -38.73 5.54 -9.64
C PHE A 171 -37.71 4.76 -8.81
N LEU A 172 -37.84 4.80 -7.48
CA LEU A 172 -36.79 4.37 -6.54
C LEU A 172 -36.85 2.85 -6.30
N PRO A 173 -35.74 2.11 -6.52
CA PRO A 173 -35.68 0.69 -6.17
C PRO A 173 -35.87 0.48 -4.66
N TYR A 174 -36.49 -0.64 -4.27
CA TYR A 174 -36.80 -0.93 -2.85
C TYR A 174 -35.55 -1.15 -1.99
N ASP A 175 -34.53 -1.80 -2.54
CA ASP A 175 -33.25 -2.08 -1.89
C ASP A 175 -32.14 -1.20 -2.50
N SER A 176 -32.00 0.03 -2.00
CA SER A 176 -30.90 0.93 -2.41
C SER A 176 -30.77 2.14 -1.50
N PHE A 177 -29.54 2.62 -1.31
CA PHE A 177 -29.28 3.91 -0.65
C PHE A 177 -29.77 5.12 -1.46
N VAL A 178 -30.04 4.94 -2.77
CA VAL A 178 -30.57 5.98 -3.67
C VAL A 178 -31.91 6.56 -3.16
N ARG A 179 -32.61 5.82 -2.27
CA ARG A 179 -33.77 6.31 -1.51
C ARG A 179 -33.50 7.54 -0.64
N LYS A 180 -32.24 7.87 -0.32
CA LYS A 180 -31.88 9.16 0.32
C LYS A 180 -32.42 10.37 -0.43
N THR A 181 -32.71 10.26 -1.72
CA THR A 181 -33.44 11.28 -2.51
C THR A 181 -34.75 11.74 -1.83
N VAL A 182 -35.51 10.82 -1.21
CA VAL A 182 -36.72 11.16 -0.42
C VAL A 182 -36.35 11.94 0.84
N GLY A 183 -35.29 11.52 1.52
CA GLY A 183 -34.77 12.20 2.71
C GLY A 183 -34.29 13.63 2.43
N TYR A 184 -33.69 13.87 1.26
CA TYR A 184 -33.30 15.22 0.84
C TYR A 184 -34.53 16.12 0.65
N LEU A 185 -35.56 15.68 -0.08
CA LEU A 185 -36.81 16.45 -0.22
C LEU A 185 -37.48 16.70 1.12
N PHE A 186 -37.53 15.69 1.99
CA PHE A 186 -38.07 15.83 3.34
C PHE A 186 -37.30 16.89 4.14
N ALA A 187 -35.97 16.82 4.19
CA ALA A 187 -35.13 17.79 4.90
C ALA A 187 -35.35 19.23 4.36
N ILE A 188 -35.41 19.39 3.03
CA ILE A 188 -35.69 20.66 2.36
C ILE A 188 -37.08 21.21 2.76
N GLN A 189 -38.12 20.37 2.70
CA GLN A 189 -39.49 20.73 3.11
C GLN A 189 -39.57 21.15 4.59
N HIS A 190 -38.70 20.61 5.44
CA HIS A 190 -38.60 20.91 6.87
C HIS A 190 -37.48 21.93 7.19
N GLY A 191 -37.07 22.74 6.21
CA GLY A 191 -36.30 23.97 6.42
C GLY A 191 -34.78 23.85 6.33
N ALA A 192 -34.25 22.77 5.76
CA ALA A 192 -32.81 22.58 5.62
C ALA A 192 -32.12 23.76 4.91
N LYS A 193 -30.96 24.16 5.44
CA LYS A 193 -29.97 25.03 4.76
C LYS A 193 -28.66 24.31 4.49
N LYS A 194 -28.36 23.27 5.29
CA LYS A 194 -27.19 22.39 5.18
C LYS A 194 -27.64 20.93 5.31
N ILE A 195 -27.19 20.07 4.39
CA ILE A 195 -27.44 18.62 4.39
C ILE A 195 -26.10 17.91 4.31
N PHE A 196 -25.78 17.12 5.34
CA PHE A 196 -24.64 16.19 5.33
C PHE A 196 -25.13 14.83 4.80
N ASP A 197 -24.65 14.49 3.60
CA ASP A 197 -24.93 13.25 2.87
C ASP A 197 -23.91 12.17 3.34
N VAL A 198 -24.38 11.25 4.19
CA VAL A 198 -23.54 10.31 4.95
C VAL A 198 -24.01 8.84 4.78
N ASP A 199 -23.13 7.88 5.10
CA ASP A 199 -23.50 6.48 5.37
C ASP A 199 -23.46 6.16 6.88
N ASP A 200 -23.92 4.97 7.27
CA ASP A 200 -23.97 4.53 8.68
C ASP A 200 -22.67 3.88 9.17
N ARG A 201 -21.56 4.04 8.43
CA ARG A 201 -20.26 3.41 8.69
C ARG A 201 -19.20 4.41 9.17
N GLY A 202 -19.27 5.67 8.73
CA GLY A 202 -18.33 6.73 9.11
C GLY A 202 -18.58 7.35 10.49
N GLU A 203 -17.50 7.54 11.27
CA GLU A 203 -17.51 8.34 12.49
C GLU A 203 -16.92 9.72 12.25
N VAL A 204 -17.67 10.80 12.53
CA VAL A 204 -17.14 12.18 12.44
C VAL A 204 -16.05 12.38 13.49
N ILE A 205 -14.87 12.82 13.05
CA ILE A 205 -13.71 13.08 13.93
C ILE A 205 -14.10 14.15 14.94
N ASP A 206 -13.75 13.97 16.22
CA ASP A 206 -14.16 14.79 17.36
C ASP A 206 -15.69 14.99 17.57
N GLY A 207 -16.54 14.37 16.74
CA GLY A 207 -18.00 14.48 16.82
C GLY A 207 -18.58 15.86 16.47
N ASP A 208 -17.87 16.67 15.67
CA ASP A 208 -18.27 18.06 15.38
C ASP A 208 -18.05 18.46 13.90
N LEU A 209 -19.13 18.45 13.10
CA LEU A 209 -19.10 18.86 11.69
C LEU A 209 -18.72 20.34 11.51
N GLY A 210 -18.95 21.20 12.52
CA GLY A 210 -18.66 22.64 12.43
C GLY A 210 -17.17 22.98 12.54
N LYS A 211 -16.33 22.03 12.95
CA LYS A 211 -14.86 22.15 12.90
C LYS A 211 -14.26 21.68 11.58
N HIS A 212 -14.95 20.77 10.89
CA HIS A 212 -14.44 20.01 9.75
C HIS A 212 -14.98 20.50 8.41
N PHE A 213 -16.07 21.26 8.40
CA PHE A 213 -16.73 21.79 7.22
C PHE A 213 -17.16 23.24 7.43
N ASP A 214 -17.24 24.02 6.35
CA ASP A 214 -17.68 25.42 6.41
C ASP A 214 -19.19 25.50 6.42
N VAL A 215 -19.78 25.35 7.62
CA VAL A 215 -21.23 25.35 7.83
C VAL A 215 -21.87 26.72 7.58
N GLU A 216 -21.11 27.82 7.66
CA GLU A 216 -21.59 29.17 7.31
C GLU A 216 -20.76 29.80 6.18
N LEU A 217 -21.40 30.00 5.01
CA LEU A 217 -20.79 30.60 3.81
C LEU A 217 -21.17 32.08 3.59
N VAL A 218 -21.92 32.66 4.51
CA VAL A 218 -22.47 34.03 4.39
C VAL A 218 -22.18 34.80 5.66
N GLY A 219 -21.57 35.98 5.52
CA GLY A 219 -21.15 36.84 6.63
C GLY A 219 -19.74 37.39 6.38
N GLU A 220 -19.26 38.27 7.26
CA GLU A 220 -17.91 38.84 7.15
C GLU A 220 -16.82 37.76 7.37
N GLY A 221 -16.97 36.90 8.38
CA GLY A 221 -16.01 35.82 8.66
C GLY A 221 -15.91 34.77 7.54
N ALA A 222 -17.03 34.44 6.88
CA ALA A 222 -17.09 33.41 5.84
C ALA A 222 -16.36 33.76 4.52
N ARG A 223 -16.01 35.03 4.32
CA ARG A 223 -15.36 35.54 3.10
C ARG A 223 -13.87 35.86 3.28
N GLN A 224 -13.33 35.67 4.48
CA GLN A 224 -11.95 36.04 4.81
C GLN A 224 -10.99 34.85 4.79
N GLU A 225 -11.49 33.62 4.88
CA GLU A 225 -10.62 32.45 4.77
C GLU A 225 -10.13 32.25 3.33
N ILE A 226 -8.82 32.09 3.22
CA ILE A 226 -8.12 31.80 1.97
C ILE A 226 -8.08 30.28 1.78
N ILE A 227 -8.51 29.83 0.60
CA ILE A 227 -8.57 28.42 0.21
C ILE A 227 -7.59 28.23 -0.95
N LEU A 228 -6.80 27.15 -0.92
CA LEU A 228 -5.92 26.81 -2.05
C LEU A 228 -6.77 26.29 -3.21
N GLN A 229 -6.41 26.66 -4.43
CA GLN A 229 -7.05 26.19 -5.65
C GLN A 229 -6.01 25.55 -6.59
N TYR A 230 -6.38 24.44 -7.24
CA TYR A 230 -5.52 23.83 -8.26
C TYR A 230 -5.21 24.80 -9.41
N SER A 231 -4.01 24.70 -9.98
CA SER A 231 -3.62 25.48 -11.15
C SER A 231 -4.53 25.18 -12.35
N HIS A 232 -4.98 26.23 -13.04
CA HIS A 232 -5.71 26.15 -14.30
C HIS A 232 -4.84 26.42 -15.54
N GLU A 233 -3.51 26.44 -15.41
CA GLU A 233 -2.60 26.66 -16.55
C GLU A 233 -2.72 25.57 -17.64
N ASN A 234 -2.99 24.32 -17.26
CA ASN A 234 -3.17 23.22 -18.21
C ASN A 234 -4.66 22.95 -18.49
N PRO A 235 -5.23 23.43 -19.61
CA PRO A 235 -6.65 23.24 -19.93
C PRO A 235 -7.03 21.77 -20.25
N ASN A 236 -6.05 20.90 -20.51
CA ASN A 236 -6.31 19.49 -20.78
C ASN A 236 -6.53 18.66 -19.49
N ARG A 237 -6.11 19.19 -18.32
CA ARG A 237 -6.25 18.53 -17.02
C ARG A 237 -7.64 18.77 -16.46
N THR A 238 -8.56 17.90 -16.85
CA THR A 238 -10.01 18.03 -16.58
C THR A 238 -10.50 17.25 -15.36
N VAL A 239 -9.67 16.37 -14.81
CA VAL A 239 -9.94 15.60 -13.58
C VAL A 239 -8.65 15.48 -12.77
N VAL A 240 -8.75 15.34 -11.44
CA VAL A 240 -7.60 15.21 -10.54
C VAL A 240 -7.83 14.20 -9.42
N ASN A 241 -6.75 13.59 -8.94
CA ASN A 241 -6.74 12.84 -7.69
C ASN A 241 -6.46 13.79 -6.50
N PRO A 242 -7.45 14.10 -5.65
CA PRO A 242 -7.27 15.03 -4.54
C PRO A 242 -6.41 14.43 -3.42
N TYR A 243 -6.41 13.10 -3.25
CA TYR A 243 -5.74 12.41 -2.13
C TYR A 243 -4.23 12.70 -2.07
N ILE A 244 -3.62 13.03 -3.21
CA ILE A 244 -2.22 13.45 -3.32
C ILE A 244 -1.95 14.72 -2.52
N HIS A 245 -2.86 15.71 -2.57
CA HIS A 245 -2.76 16.95 -1.78
C HIS A 245 -2.85 16.67 -0.28
N PHE A 246 -3.51 15.60 0.13
CA PHE A 246 -3.66 15.20 1.53
C PHE A 246 -2.68 14.07 1.91
N GLY A 247 -1.51 14.02 1.24
CA GLY A 247 -0.37 13.18 1.61
C GLY A 247 -0.37 11.75 1.05
N GLN A 248 -1.45 11.32 0.38
CA GLN A 248 -1.62 9.95 -0.12
C GLN A 248 -1.44 9.87 -1.64
N ARG A 249 -0.21 9.57 -2.08
CA ARG A 249 0.17 9.59 -3.50
C ARG A 249 -0.26 8.36 -4.31
N SER A 250 -0.50 7.22 -3.67
CA SER A 250 -0.83 5.95 -4.35
C SER A 250 -2.26 5.49 -4.13
N VAL A 251 -3.05 6.26 -3.38
CA VAL A 251 -4.48 6.05 -3.16
C VAL A 251 -5.26 6.99 -4.06
N TRP A 252 -6.36 6.53 -4.65
CA TRP A 252 -7.22 7.34 -5.50
C TRP A 252 -8.70 7.15 -5.11
N PRO A 253 -9.55 8.18 -5.30
CA PRO A 253 -10.97 8.07 -5.03
C PRO A 253 -11.68 7.16 -6.03
N ARG A 254 -12.68 6.40 -5.56
CA ARG A 254 -13.62 5.68 -6.42
C ARG A 254 -14.21 6.64 -7.45
N GLY A 255 -14.07 6.30 -8.73
CA GLY A 255 -14.58 7.12 -9.83
C GLY A 255 -13.61 8.14 -10.40
N LEU A 256 -12.33 8.11 -10.02
CA LEU A 256 -11.28 8.67 -10.85
C LEU A 256 -11.16 7.81 -12.13
N PRO A 257 -11.07 8.39 -13.34
CA PRO A 257 -10.81 7.59 -14.54
C PRO A 257 -9.49 6.82 -14.41
N LEU A 258 -9.51 5.53 -14.75
CA LEU A 258 -8.34 4.66 -14.56
C LEU A 258 -7.12 5.13 -15.37
N GLU A 259 -7.33 5.85 -16.48
CA GLU A 259 -6.24 6.48 -17.24
C GLU A 259 -5.48 7.58 -16.46
N ASN A 260 -6.08 8.18 -15.43
CA ASN A 260 -5.48 9.23 -14.61
C ASN A 260 -4.87 8.70 -13.29
N VAL A 261 -5.10 7.43 -12.93
CA VAL A 261 -4.59 6.82 -11.68
C VAL A 261 -3.05 6.82 -11.59
N GLY A 262 -2.36 6.84 -12.73
CA GLY A 262 -0.90 6.91 -12.79
C GLY A 262 -0.29 8.28 -12.43
N GLU A 263 -1.09 9.33 -12.32
CA GLU A 263 -0.64 10.69 -11.99
C GLU A 263 -0.35 10.80 -10.47
N ILE A 264 0.86 10.42 -10.04
CA ILE A 264 1.27 10.39 -8.62
C ILE A 264 2.12 11.59 -8.16
N ALA A 265 2.33 12.56 -9.05
CA ALA A 265 3.11 13.77 -8.76
C ALA A 265 2.34 14.72 -7.84
N HIS A 266 3.07 15.44 -6.98
CA HIS A 266 2.49 16.55 -6.22
C HIS A 266 2.31 17.76 -7.14
N GLU A 267 1.39 18.64 -6.79
CA GLU A 267 1.23 19.91 -7.50
C GLU A 267 2.48 20.77 -7.32
N GLU A 268 2.95 21.40 -8.40
CA GLU A 268 4.09 22.34 -8.35
C GLU A 268 3.72 23.61 -7.57
N PHE A 269 2.52 24.14 -7.80
CA PHE A 269 1.96 25.28 -7.09
C PHE A 269 0.44 25.31 -7.16
N TYR A 270 -0.16 26.00 -6.21
CA TYR A 270 -1.58 26.34 -6.13
C TYR A 270 -1.79 27.84 -6.37
N THR A 271 -3.03 28.25 -6.62
CA THR A 271 -3.48 29.64 -6.48
C THR A 271 -4.29 29.80 -5.20
N GLU A 272 -4.60 31.04 -4.81
CA GLU A 272 -5.42 31.36 -3.64
C GLU A 272 -6.77 31.97 -4.07
N ILE A 273 -7.86 31.52 -3.43
CA ILE A 273 -9.20 32.12 -3.58
C ILE A 273 -9.83 32.40 -2.21
N PHE A 274 -10.77 33.34 -2.18
CA PHE A 274 -11.60 33.58 -0.99
C PHE A 274 -12.78 32.60 -0.91
N GLY A 275 -13.10 32.16 0.31
CA GLY A 275 -14.27 31.34 0.61
C GLY A 275 -15.64 32.04 0.40
N GLY A 276 -16.70 31.28 0.65
CA GLY A 276 -18.09 31.68 0.53
C GLY A 276 -18.82 31.13 -0.71
N LYS A 277 -18.21 30.24 -1.50
CA LYS A 277 -18.80 29.61 -2.71
C LYS A 277 -18.62 28.08 -2.80
N GLN A 278 -18.07 27.47 -1.76
CA GLN A 278 -17.94 26.03 -1.56
C GLN A 278 -19.29 25.36 -1.24
N PHE A 279 -20.23 25.43 -2.18
CA PHE A 279 -21.61 24.95 -1.97
C PHE A 279 -21.72 23.41 -1.89
N ILE A 280 -20.72 22.70 -2.38
CA ILE A 280 -20.53 21.25 -2.20
C ILE A 280 -19.14 21.04 -1.60
N GLN A 281 -19.07 20.33 -0.48
CA GLN A 281 -17.86 20.12 0.29
C GLN A 281 -17.63 18.61 0.47
N GLN A 282 -16.59 18.06 -0.16
CA GLN A 282 -16.24 16.65 -0.05
C GLN A 282 -15.23 16.48 1.08
N GLY A 283 -15.60 15.78 2.15
CA GLY A 283 -14.67 15.42 3.21
C GLY A 283 -13.85 14.18 2.86
N ILE A 284 -12.63 14.11 3.39
CA ILE A 284 -11.81 12.89 3.33
C ILE A 284 -12.12 11.97 4.53
N SER A 285 -11.95 10.67 4.33
CA SER A 285 -12.15 9.65 5.35
C SER A 285 -10.83 8.94 5.65
N ASN A 286 -10.36 9.04 6.91
CA ASN A 286 -9.33 8.16 7.44
C ASN A 286 -9.86 6.71 7.57
N GLY A 287 -8.96 5.75 7.72
CA GLY A 287 -9.28 4.32 7.78
C GLY A 287 -9.48 3.73 6.38
N LEU A 288 -10.73 3.49 5.98
CA LEU A 288 -11.12 3.10 4.63
C LEU A 288 -11.74 4.30 3.89
N PRO A 289 -10.95 5.08 3.11
CA PRO A 289 -11.47 6.14 2.24
C PRO A 289 -12.37 5.59 1.14
N ASP A 290 -12.99 6.48 0.34
CA ASP A 290 -13.67 6.05 -0.88
C ASP A 290 -12.62 5.57 -1.86
N VAL A 291 -12.64 4.28 -2.20
CA VAL A 291 -11.71 3.63 -3.11
C VAL A 291 -12.52 2.63 -3.93
N ASP A 292 -12.18 2.50 -5.21
CA ASP A 292 -12.86 1.52 -6.07
C ASP A 292 -12.40 0.08 -5.76
N SER A 293 -13.15 -0.87 -6.28
CA SER A 293 -12.83 -2.30 -6.19
C SER A 293 -11.45 -2.63 -6.78
N VAL A 294 -10.98 -1.91 -7.80
CA VAL A 294 -9.64 -2.11 -8.39
C VAL A 294 -8.56 -1.77 -7.37
N PHE A 295 -8.64 -0.61 -6.70
CA PHE A 295 -7.78 -0.29 -5.57
C PHE A 295 -7.91 -1.35 -4.48
N TYR A 296 -9.13 -1.61 -3.97
CA TYR A 296 -9.31 -2.47 -2.80
C TYR A 296 -8.72 -3.87 -3.03
N PHE A 297 -9.09 -4.55 -4.12
CA PHE A 297 -8.63 -5.91 -4.40
C PHE A 297 -7.18 -6.00 -4.91
N THR A 298 -6.60 -4.93 -5.48
CA THR A 298 -5.18 -4.94 -5.89
C THR A 298 -4.22 -4.44 -4.80
N ARG A 299 -4.73 -3.89 -3.70
CA ARG A 299 -3.92 -3.27 -2.62
C ARG A 299 -4.08 -3.95 -1.27
N LYS A 300 -5.15 -4.72 -1.05
CA LYS A 300 -5.38 -5.43 0.22
C LYS A 300 -4.58 -6.73 0.28
N SER A 301 -3.65 -6.83 1.23
CA SER A 301 -2.91 -8.05 1.52
C SER A 301 -3.68 -8.87 2.57
N GLY A 302 -4.27 -9.98 2.15
CA GLY A 302 -4.90 -10.94 3.06
C GLY A 302 -6.05 -10.36 3.89
N LEU A 303 -6.02 -10.67 5.20
CA LEU A 303 -7.09 -10.32 6.16
C LEU A 303 -6.86 -9.00 6.91
N GLU A 304 -5.78 -8.27 6.64
CA GLU A 304 -5.51 -7.00 7.34
C GLU A 304 -6.50 -5.91 6.91
N ALA A 305 -6.99 -5.15 7.90
CA ALA A 305 -7.91 -4.04 7.68
C ALA A 305 -7.12 -2.78 7.28
N PHE A 306 -7.58 -2.06 6.25
CA PHE A 306 -6.98 -0.77 5.90
C PHE A 306 -7.15 0.27 7.01
N ASP A 307 -6.03 0.89 7.44
CA ASP A 307 -5.99 2.12 8.23
C ASP A 307 -5.20 3.23 7.49
N ILE A 308 -5.80 3.75 6.41
CA ILE A 308 -5.22 4.83 5.60
C ILE A 308 -5.34 6.15 6.36
N ARG A 309 -4.22 6.87 6.47
CA ARG A 309 -4.17 8.22 7.06
C ARG A 309 -3.81 9.26 6.02
N PHE A 310 -4.36 10.44 6.21
CA PHE A 310 -4.17 11.63 5.38
C PHE A 310 -3.66 12.79 6.23
N ASP A 311 -3.12 13.83 5.58
CA ASP A 311 -2.57 15.00 6.25
C ASP A 311 -3.69 15.89 6.81
N GLU A 312 -3.87 15.85 8.13
CA GLU A 312 -4.84 16.66 8.88
C GLU A 312 -4.51 18.16 8.90
N ARG A 313 -3.30 18.56 8.47
CA ARG A 313 -2.85 19.96 8.39
C ARG A 313 -2.87 20.53 6.99
N ALA A 314 -3.19 19.73 5.97
CA ALA A 314 -3.32 20.22 4.62
C ALA A 314 -4.46 21.27 4.54
N PRO A 315 -4.31 22.36 3.77
CA PRO A 315 -5.38 23.31 3.56
C PRO A 315 -6.59 22.69 2.85
N LYS A 316 -7.72 23.40 2.90
CA LYS A 316 -8.88 23.13 2.05
C LYS A 316 -8.50 23.36 0.58
N LEU A 317 -9.01 22.53 -0.32
CA LEU A 317 -8.60 22.51 -1.73
C LEU A 317 -9.78 22.68 -2.68
N ALA A 318 -9.86 23.83 -3.34
CA ALA A 318 -10.88 24.18 -4.33
C ALA A 318 -10.53 23.68 -5.74
N LEU A 319 -11.57 23.21 -6.45
CA LEU A 319 -11.47 22.87 -7.85
C LEU A 319 -11.81 24.12 -8.70
N PRO A 320 -10.94 24.56 -9.63
CA PRO A 320 -11.31 25.58 -10.60
C PRO A 320 -12.38 25.04 -11.56
N GLN A 321 -13.06 25.93 -12.29
CA GLN A 321 -13.93 25.54 -13.41
C GLN A 321 -13.15 24.61 -14.36
N GLY A 322 -13.81 23.71 -15.08
CA GLY A 322 -13.16 22.82 -16.06
C GLY A 322 -12.38 21.65 -15.44
N MET A 323 -12.12 21.67 -14.13
CA MET A 323 -11.50 20.59 -13.39
C MET A 323 -12.53 19.95 -12.46
N MET A 324 -12.54 18.63 -12.38
CA MET A 324 -13.51 17.87 -11.60
C MET A 324 -12.83 16.84 -10.69
N VAL A 325 -13.58 16.37 -9.69
CA VAL A 325 -13.18 15.34 -8.74
C VAL A 325 -14.35 14.38 -8.51
N PRO A 326 -14.13 13.09 -8.18
CA PRO A 326 -15.24 12.23 -7.74
C PRO A 326 -15.86 12.77 -6.45
N ILE A 327 -17.19 12.69 -6.33
CA ILE A 327 -17.93 13.10 -5.14
C ILE A 327 -18.86 11.96 -4.75
N ASN A 328 -18.83 11.58 -3.48
CA ASN A 328 -19.58 10.44 -2.97
C ASN A 328 -20.83 10.84 -2.20
N SER A 329 -21.58 9.82 -1.78
CA SER A 329 -22.77 9.94 -0.93
C SER A 329 -22.53 9.39 0.47
N PHE A 330 -21.34 9.57 1.04
CA PHE A 330 -21.10 9.20 2.44
C PHE A 330 -20.25 10.18 3.27
N ASN A 331 -19.68 11.22 2.66
CA ASN A 331 -18.96 12.25 3.41
C ASN A 331 -19.02 13.62 2.73
N THR A 332 -20.23 14.06 2.36
CA THR A 332 -20.38 15.27 1.53
C THR A 332 -21.37 16.24 2.14
N LEU A 333 -20.93 17.46 2.44
CA LEU A 333 -21.81 18.53 2.91
C LEU A 333 -22.30 19.38 1.73
N TYR A 334 -23.63 19.49 1.61
CA TYR A 334 -24.30 20.34 0.64
C TYR A 334 -24.92 21.56 1.32
N HIS A 335 -24.72 22.73 0.73
CA HIS A 335 -25.44 23.95 1.08
C HIS A 335 -26.68 24.12 0.21
N THR A 336 -27.65 24.90 0.70
CA THR A 336 -28.93 25.16 0.02
C THR A 336 -28.78 25.48 -1.46
N SER A 337 -27.81 26.32 -1.86
CA SER A 337 -27.55 26.69 -3.26
C SER A 337 -27.22 25.53 -4.20
N ALA A 338 -26.81 24.37 -3.67
CA ALA A 338 -26.49 23.16 -4.43
C ALA A 338 -27.45 22.00 -4.16
N PHE A 339 -28.56 22.19 -3.44
CA PHE A 339 -29.47 21.08 -3.11
C PHE A 339 -30.08 20.39 -4.33
N TRP A 340 -30.26 21.09 -5.46
CA TRP A 340 -30.68 20.46 -6.72
C TRP A 340 -29.72 19.37 -7.21
N ALA A 341 -28.44 19.40 -6.79
CA ALA A 341 -27.42 18.42 -7.12
C ALA A 341 -27.48 17.15 -6.25
N LEU A 342 -28.37 17.07 -5.26
CA LEU A 342 -28.48 15.91 -4.37
C LEU A 342 -29.12 14.66 -5.03
N MET A 343 -29.76 14.80 -6.19
CA MET A 343 -30.41 13.70 -6.93
C MET A 343 -29.45 12.56 -7.25
N LEU A 344 -29.78 11.34 -6.82
CA LEU A 344 -29.02 10.12 -7.10
C LEU A 344 -29.69 9.33 -8.25
N PRO A 345 -29.05 9.18 -9.44
CA PRO A 345 -29.60 8.44 -10.57
C PRO A 345 -30.03 6.99 -10.26
N VAL A 346 -31.04 6.51 -10.99
CA VAL A 346 -31.83 5.30 -10.72
C VAL A 346 -31.84 4.25 -11.85
N SER A 347 -31.14 4.48 -12.98
CA SER A 347 -30.99 3.47 -14.06
C SER A 347 -29.58 2.93 -14.30
N ILE A 348 -28.58 3.53 -13.65
CA ILE A 348 -27.20 3.03 -13.57
C ILE A 348 -26.99 2.23 -12.28
N SER A 349 -25.85 1.55 -12.15
CA SER A 349 -25.54 0.82 -10.92
C SER A 349 -25.54 1.73 -9.67
N THR A 350 -25.95 1.17 -8.53
CA THR A 350 -25.95 1.86 -7.24
C THR A 350 -24.55 2.38 -6.86
N MET A 351 -23.48 1.69 -7.28
CA MET A 351 -22.08 2.11 -7.07
C MET A 351 -21.58 3.18 -8.05
N ALA A 352 -22.29 3.45 -9.15
CA ALA A 352 -22.01 4.55 -10.06
C ALA A 352 -22.87 5.80 -9.79
N SER A 353 -24.03 5.62 -9.13
CA SER A 353 -25.04 6.66 -8.89
C SER A 353 -24.49 7.94 -8.26
N ASP A 354 -23.78 7.83 -7.13
CA ASP A 354 -23.29 9.01 -6.41
C ASP A 354 -22.14 9.74 -7.13
N ILE A 355 -21.27 9.00 -7.81
CA ILE A 355 -20.18 9.55 -8.62
C ILE A 355 -20.72 10.28 -9.86
N LEU A 356 -21.66 9.68 -10.60
CA LEU A 356 -22.25 10.32 -11.78
C LEU A 356 -23.07 11.56 -11.40
N ARG A 357 -23.82 11.50 -10.27
CA ARG A 357 -24.39 12.67 -9.59
C ARG A 357 -23.31 13.73 -9.31
N GLY A 358 -22.16 13.31 -8.80
CA GLY A 358 -21.04 14.18 -8.44
C GLY A 358 -20.50 15.00 -9.62
N TYR A 359 -20.24 14.34 -10.75
CA TYR A 359 -19.75 15.01 -11.97
C TYR A 359 -20.82 15.90 -12.63
N TRP A 360 -22.06 15.40 -12.77
CA TRP A 360 -23.21 16.16 -13.26
C TRP A 360 -23.46 17.43 -12.42
N GLY A 361 -23.46 17.27 -11.10
CA GLY A 361 -23.60 18.35 -10.13
C GLY A 361 -22.48 19.38 -10.27
N GLN A 362 -21.22 18.95 -10.35
CA GLN A 362 -20.07 19.84 -10.59
C GLN A 362 -20.22 20.71 -11.84
N ARG A 363 -20.59 20.10 -12.97
CA ARG A 363 -20.74 20.84 -14.22
C ARG A 363 -21.80 21.93 -14.10
N LEU A 364 -22.94 21.61 -13.51
CA LEU A 364 -24.04 22.56 -13.32
C LEU A 364 -23.75 23.61 -12.23
N LEU A 365 -22.87 23.30 -11.26
CA LEU A 365 -22.49 24.21 -10.19
C LEU A 365 -21.77 25.47 -10.70
N TRP A 366 -21.03 25.33 -11.80
CA TRP A 366 -20.37 26.45 -12.48
C TRP A 366 -21.37 27.46 -13.06
N GLU A 367 -22.58 27.05 -13.45
CA GLU A 367 -23.63 27.94 -13.98
C GLU A 367 -24.14 28.94 -12.91
N ILE A 368 -23.92 28.64 -11.62
CA ILE A 368 -24.24 29.52 -10.48
C ILE A 368 -22.97 30.08 -9.81
N GLY A 369 -21.81 29.88 -10.43
CA GLY A 369 -20.50 30.33 -9.94
C GLY A 369 -20.02 29.70 -8.64
N GLY A 370 -20.63 28.59 -8.22
CA GLY A 370 -20.15 27.77 -7.12
C GLY A 370 -19.03 26.83 -7.57
N HIS A 371 -18.31 26.26 -6.61
CA HIS A 371 -17.29 25.25 -6.85
C HIS A 371 -17.30 24.20 -5.74
N VAL A 372 -16.61 23.08 -6.00
CA VAL A 372 -16.37 22.03 -5.02
C VAL A 372 -15.09 22.35 -4.28
N VAL A 373 -15.08 22.05 -2.98
CA VAL A 373 -13.87 22.07 -2.15
C VAL A 373 -13.72 20.71 -1.49
N VAL A 374 -12.52 20.13 -1.57
CA VAL A 374 -12.13 18.95 -0.81
C VAL A 374 -11.54 19.40 0.52
N TYR A 375 -11.97 18.77 1.59
CA TYR A 375 -11.56 19.07 2.96
C TYR A 375 -10.58 18.01 3.48
N PRO A 376 -9.76 18.34 4.50
CA PRO A 376 -8.99 17.37 5.27
C PRO A 376 -9.86 16.25 5.86
N PRO A 377 -9.27 15.26 6.54
CA PRO A 377 -10.03 14.17 7.14
C PRO A 377 -11.12 14.67 8.10
N THR A 378 -12.38 14.43 7.73
CA THR A 378 -13.55 14.82 8.51
C THR A 378 -14.19 13.63 9.23
N ILE A 379 -13.98 12.41 8.70
CA ILE A 379 -14.49 11.16 9.28
C ILE A 379 -13.40 10.08 9.35
N HIS A 380 -13.66 9.04 10.14
CA HIS A 380 -12.94 7.78 10.14
C HIS A 380 -13.92 6.64 9.84
N ARG A 381 -13.65 5.85 8.80
CA ARG A 381 -14.37 4.61 8.47
C ARG A 381 -13.47 3.40 8.72
N TYR A 382 -13.93 2.42 9.49
CA TYR A 382 -13.16 1.18 9.70
C TYR A 382 -13.40 0.17 8.57
N ASP A 383 -12.34 -0.46 8.07
CA ASP A 383 -12.43 -1.59 7.12
C ASP A 383 -12.92 -2.86 7.85
N LYS A 384 -14.25 -3.02 7.90
CA LYS A 384 -14.96 -4.13 8.58
C LYS A 384 -15.85 -4.95 7.64
N ILE A 385 -15.83 -4.68 6.33
CA ILE A 385 -16.78 -5.22 5.35
C ILE A 385 -15.99 -5.62 4.09
N GLU A 386 -16.43 -6.69 3.44
CA GLU A 386 -15.96 -7.08 2.11
C GLU A 386 -16.30 -5.98 1.08
N ALA A 387 -15.37 -5.65 0.18
CA ALA A 387 -15.60 -4.60 -0.80
C ALA A 387 -16.61 -4.99 -1.88
N TYR A 388 -17.19 -3.98 -2.51
CA TYR A 388 -18.14 -4.17 -3.61
C TYR A 388 -17.48 -4.93 -4.78
N PRO A 389 -18.16 -5.93 -5.37
CA PRO A 389 -17.64 -6.63 -6.54
C PRO A 389 -17.40 -5.68 -7.72
N PHE A 390 -16.30 -5.87 -8.45
CA PHE A 390 -15.98 -5.08 -9.65
C PHE A 390 -17.11 -5.04 -10.69
N SER A 391 -17.94 -6.10 -10.75
CA SER A 391 -19.12 -6.15 -11.61
C SER A 391 -20.16 -5.06 -11.32
N GLU A 392 -20.27 -4.58 -10.08
CA GLU A 392 -21.18 -3.49 -9.70
C GLU A 392 -20.62 -2.10 -10.07
N GLU A 393 -19.31 -1.97 -10.26
CA GLU A 393 -18.65 -0.73 -10.67
C GLU A 393 -18.44 -0.64 -12.19
N ARG A 394 -18.97 -1.57 -12.99
CA ARG A 394 -18.73 -1.59 -14.45
C ARG A 394 -19.05 -0.27 -15.14
N ASP A 395 -20.17 0.36 -14.79
CA ASP A 395 -20.62 1.62 -15.40
C ASP A 395 -19.65 2.77 -15.11
N LEU A 396 -19.00 2.73 -13.95
CA LEU A 396 -17.98 3.69 -13.49
C LEU A 396 -16.73 3.61 -14.37
N HIS A 397 -16.09 2.44 -14.40
CA HIS A 397 -14.80 2.21 -15.05
C HIS A 397 -14.84 2.37 -16.58
N VAL A 398 -16.03 2.22 -17.20
CA VAL A 398 -16.22 2.40 -18.64
C VAL A 398 -16.56 3.84 -19.03
N ASN A 399 -17.39 4.56 -18.26
CA ASN A 399 -17.98 5.81 -18.74
C ASN A 399 -17.36 7.08 -18.17
N VAL A 400 -16.72 7.08 -17.00
CA VAL A 400 -16.39 8.34 -16.32
C VAL A 400 -15.39 9.21 -17.12
N GLY A 401 -14.36 8.61 -17.72
CA GLY A 401 -13.42 9.35 -18.57
C GLY A 401 -14.08 9.99 -19.82
N ARG A 402 -15.13 9.35 -20.37
CA ARG A 402 -15.97 9.91 -21.45
C ARG A 402 -16.89 11.01 -20.92
N LEU A 403 -17.48 10.80 -19.75
CA LEU A 403 -18.41 11.74 -19.11
C LEU A 403 -17.72 13.06 -18.76
N VAL A 404 -16.54 13.03 -18.14
CA VAL A 404 -15.79 14.25 -17.79
C VAL A 404 -15.49 15.08 -19.04
N LYS A 405 -15.09 14.44 -20.14
CA LYS A 405 -14.82 15.11 -21.43
C LYS A 405 -16.10 15.74 -22.02
N PHE A 406 -17.21 14.99 -22.02
CA PHE A 406 -18.53 15.48 -22.45
C PHE A 406 -19.04 16.66 -21.60
N LEU A 407 -18.99 16.56 -20.27
CA LEU A 407 -19.48 17.62 -19.40
C LEU A 407 -18.68 18.91 -19.57
N ASN A 408 -17.37 18.81 -19.75
CA ASN A 408 -16.50 19.95 -20.00
C ASN A 408 -16.77 20.65 -21.34
N SER A 409 -17.13 19.91 -22.39
CA SER A 409 -17.51 20.49 -23.68
C SER A 409 -18.97 20.98 -23.75
N TRP A 410 -19.88 20.40 -22.94
CA TRP A 410 -21.30 20.71 -22.98
C TRP A 410 -21.61 22.18 -22.66
N ARG A 411 -22.53 22.78 -23.43
CA ARG A 411 -23.03 24.16 -23.30
C ARG A 411 -24.54 24.17 -23.46
N SER A 412 -25.20 25.20 -22.91
CA SER A 412 -26.67 25.36 -22.99
C SER A 412 -27.06 26.83 -23.13
N SER A 413 -28.04 27.08 -24.01
CA SER A 413 -28.64 28.39 -24.27
C SER A 413 -29.85 28.71 -23.39
N LYS A 414 -30.27 27.82 -22.47
CA LYS A 414 -31.42 28.05 -21.57
C LYS A 414 -31.13 29.16 -20.57
N HIS A 415 -32.19 29.81 -20.07
CA HIS A 415 -32.08 30.96 -19.18
C HIS A 415 -32.47 30.67 -17.71
N ARG A 416 -33.02 29.48 -17.42
CA ARG A 416 -33.28 29.01 -16.06
C ARG A 416 -32.36 27.84 -15.71
N LEU A 417 -31.93 27.74 -14.46
CA LEU A 417 -31.08 26.63 -14.01
C LEU A 417 -31.80 25.29 -14.20
N PHE A 418 -33.08 25.20 -13.83
CA PHE A 418 -33.82 23.94 -13.91
C PHE A 418 -34.03 23.46 -15.35
N GLU A 419 -34.10 24.38 -16.32
CA GLU A 419 -34.10 24.05 -17.75
C GLU A 419 -32.73 23.51 -18.20
N LYS A 420 -31.62 24.10 -17.74
CA LYS A 420 -30.25 23.61 -17.99
C LYS A 420 -30.04 22.21 -17.38
N ILE A 421 -30.53 21.99 -16.16
CA ILE A 421 -30.43 20.68 -15.48
C ILE A 421 -31.19 19.61 -16.28
N LEU A 422 -32.43 19.88 -16.68
CA LEU A 422 -33.23 18.94 -17.46
C LEU A 422 -32.62 18.69 -18.85
N GLU A 423 -32.10 19.73 -19.51
CA GLU A 423 -31.44 19.62 -20.82
C GLU A 423 -30.14 18.81 -20.75
N LEU A 424 -29.25 19.09 -19.79
CA LEU A 424 -28.05 18.28 -19.59
C LEU A 424 -28.42 16.82 -19.35
N SER A 425 -29.44 16.59 -18.53
CA SER A 425 -29.86 15.23 -18.17
C SER A 425 -30.49 14.47 -19.33
N PHE A 426 -31.19 15.16 -20.22
CA PHE A 426 -31.69 14.62 -21.48
C PHE A 426 -30.53 14.25 -22.42
N VAL A 427 -29.60 15.16 -22.69
CA VAL A 427 -28.46 14.89 -23.61
C VAL A 427 -27.54 13.81 -23.03
N MET A 428 -27.38 13.72 -21.69
CA MET A 428 -26.68 12.61 -21.06
C MET A 428 -27.34 11.25 -21.31
N ALA A 429 -28.66 11.21 -21.52
CA ALA A 429 -29.36 10.00 -21.89
C ALA A 429 -29.21 9.67 -23.39
N GLU A 430 -29.21 10.68 -24.27
CA GLU A 430 -28.91 10.49 -25.70
C GLU A 430 -27.48 9.97 -25.92
N GLU A 431 -26.52 10.46 -25.13
CA GLU A 431 -25.14 9.97 -25.09
C GLU A 431 -24.98 8.63 -24.34
N GLY A 432 -26.05 8.07 -23.77
CA GLY A 432 -26.03 6.77 -23.10
C GLY A 432 -25.17 6.72 -21.83
N PHE A 433 -25.04 7.82 -21.08
CA PHE A 433 -24.50 7.80 -19.72
C PHE A 433 -25.51 7.26 -18.69
N TRP A 434 -26.81 7.41 -19.00
CA TRP A 434 -27.94 6.81 -18.29
C TRP A 434 -29.13 6.68 -19.26
N THR A 435 -30.29 6.20 -18.79
CA THR A 435 -31.47 5.96 -19.65
C THR A 435 -32.54 7.07 -19.55
N GLU A 436 -33.60 6.98 -20.38
CA GLU A 436 -34.79 7.84 -20.27
C GLU A 436 -35.41 7.82 -18.85
N LYS A 437 -35.28 6.72 -18.09
CA LYS A 437 -35.75 6.64 -16.70
C LYS A 437 -35.14 7.75 -15.84
N ASP A 438 -33.85 8.06 -16.02
CA ASP A 438 -33.18 9.14 -15.28
C ASP A 438 -33.59 10.53 -15.75
N VAL A 439 -33.98 10.70 -17.02
CA VAL A 439 -34.57 11.96 -17.52
C VAL A 439 -35.95 12.20 -16.87
N LYS A 440 -36.79 11.17 -16.82
CA LYS A 440 -38.12 11.21 -16.15
C LYS A 440 -37.97 11.41 -14.64
N PHE A 441 -36.99 10.77 -14.01
CA PHE A 441 -36.66 10.98 -12.60
C PHE A 441 -36.14 12.39 -12.31
N THR A 442 -35.28 12.95 -13.17
CA THR A 442 -34.82 14.35 -13.08
C THR A 442 -36.00 15.32 -13.17
N ALA A 443 -36.93 15.07 -14.10
CA ALA A 443 -38.15 15.85 -14.23
C ALA A 443 -39.03 15.77 -12.96
N ALA A 444 -39.17 14.60 -12.34
CA ALA A 444 -39.87 14.43 -11.07
C ALA A 444 -39.18 15.17 -9.92
N TRP A 445 -37.85 15.02 -9.79
CA TRP A 445 -37.01 15.68 -8.79
C TRP A 445 -37.11 17.21 -8.84
N LEU A 446 -36.99 17.82 -10.02
CA LEU A 446 -37.08 19.28 -10.17
C LEU A 446 -38.50 19.80 -9.88
N GLN A 447 -39.54 19.02 -10.18
CA GLN A 447 -40.92 19.35 -9.80
C GLN A 447 -41.14 19.23 -8.29
N ASP A 448 -40.62 18.17 -7.65
CA ASP A 448 -40.75 17.98 -6.21
C ASP A 448 -40.00 19.07 -5.43
N LEU A 449 -38.81 19.49 -5.89
CA LEU A 449 -38.10 20.64 -5.32
C LEU A 449 -38.97 21.91 -5.30
N ILE A 450 -39.60 22.26 -6.43
CA ILE A 450 -40.52 23.40 -6.49
C ILE A 450 -41.72 23.17 -5.54
N ALA A 451 -42.27 21.95 -5.53
CA ALA A 451 -43.42 21.61 -4.72
C ALA A 451 -43.18 21.71 -3.20
N VAL A 452 -41.96 21.38 -2.73
CA VAL A 452 -41.54 21.57 -1.33
C VAL A 452 -41.03 22.99 -1.01
N GLY A 453 -41.08 23.91 -1.98
CA GLY A 453 -40.75 25.33 -1.78
C GLY A 453 -39.28 25.70 -2.01
N TYR A 454 -38.47 24.81 -2.59
CA TYR A 454 -37.08 25.12 -2.93
C TYR A 454 -36.99 26.15 -4.07
N GLN A 455 -36.19 27.20 -3.85
CA GLN A 455 -35.97 28.25 -4.84
C GLN A 455 -34.69 27.97 -5.64
N GLN A 456 -34.81 27.87 -6.96
CA GLN A 456 -33.63 27.70 -7.82
C GLN A 456 -32.69 28.92 -7.72
N PRO A 457 -31.36 28.73 -7.56
CA PRO A 457 -30.41 29.83 -7.55
C PRO A 457 -30.43 30.63 -8.86
N ARG A 458 -29.99 31.88 -8.78
CA ARG A 458 -29.78 32.72 -9.96
C ARG A 458 -28.55 32.22 -10.72
N LEU A 459 -28.65 32.12 -12.04
CA LEU A 459 -27.50 31.92 -12.91
C LEU A 459 -26.53 33.10 -12.76
N MET A 460 -25.24 32.81 -12.76
CA MET A 460 -24.21 33.83 -12.95
C MET A 460 -23.93 33.97 -14.45
N SER A 461 -23.68 35.19 -14.92
CA SER A 461 -23.21 35.45 -16.29
C SER A 461 -21.72 35.08 -16.42
N LEU A 462 -21.43 33.79 -16.26
CA LEU A 462 -20.13 33.19 -16.51
C LEU A 462 -20.08 32.76 -17.98
N GLU A 463 -19.34 33.51 -18.78
CA GLU A 463 -18.85 33.03 -20.07
C GLU A 463 -17.88 31.87 -19.80
N LEU A 464 -18.39 30.64 -19.83
CA LEU A 464 -17.60 29.42 -19.57
C LEU A 464 -16.38 29.29 -20.49
N ASP A 465 -16.44 29.92 -21.66
CA ASP A 465 -15.43 29.94 -22.72
C ASP A 465 -14.51 31.18 -22.67
N ARG A 466 -14.69 32.08 -21.69
CA ARG A 466 -13.83 33.26 -21.54
C ARG A 466 -12.43 32.82 -21.11
N PRO A 467 -11.35 33.38 -21.71
CA PRO A 467 -9.99 33.14 -21.25
C PRO A 467 -9.87 33.44 -19.75
N ARG A 468 -9.33 32.49 -18.99
CA ARG A 468 -9.09 32.64 -17.56
C ARG A 468 -7.98 33.67 -17.34
N ALA A 469 -7.94 34.25 -16.15
CA ALA A 469 -6.84 35.11 -15.76
C ALA A 469 -5.52 34.32 -15.87
N THR A 470 -4.53 34.91 -16.52
CA THR A 470 -3.17 34.37 -16.56
C THR A 470 -2.62 34.34 -15.15
N ILE A 471 -2.08 33.19 -14.71
CA ILE A 471 -1.44 33.06 -13.41
C ILE A 471 -0.06 33.73 -13.51
N GLY A 472 0.21 34.75 -12.72
CA GLY A 472 1.53 35.34 -12.59
C GLY A 472 2.34 34.70 -11.46
N ASP A 473 3.67 34.90 -11.44
CA ASP A 473 4.54 34.32 -10.41
C ASP A 473 4.12 34.71 -8.97
N GLY A 474 3.52 35.90 -8.78
CA GLY A 474 3.01 36.36 -7.49
C GLY A 474 1.72 35.65 -7.01
N ASP A 475 1.00 34.99 -7.91
CA ASP A 475 -0.24 34.25 -7.60
C ASP A 475 0.05 32.80 -7.17
N ARG A 476 1.29 32.33 -7.38
CA ARG A 476 1.72 30.95 -7.14
C ARG A 476 2.04 30.71 -5.67
N LYS A 477 1.55 29.59 -5.12
CA LYS A 477 1.79 29.15 -3.75
C LYS A 477 2.26 27.70 -3.71
N GLU A 478 3.44 27.49 -3.16
CA GLU A 478 3.95 26.15 -2.90
C GLU A 478 3.28 25.56 -1.65
N PHE A 479 2.78 24.33 -1.76
CA PHE A 479 2.37 23.53 -0.62
C PHE A 479 2.76 22.06 -0.85
N ILE A 480 3.53 21.52 0.08
CA ILE A 480 3.98 20.12 0.07
C ILE A 480 3.35 19.43 1.29
N PRO A 481 2.43 18.47 1.10
CA PRO A 481 1.81 17.77 2.22
C PRO A 481 2.79 16.85 2.94
N GLN A 482 2.44 16.52 4.18
CA GLN A 482 3.17 15.52 4.97
C GLN A 482 3.27 14.20 4.19
N LYS A 483 4.50 13.69 4.08
CA LYS A 483 4.75 12.38 3.47
C LYS A 483 4.25 11.28 4.40
N LEU A 484 3.15 10.65 4.02
CA LEU A 484 2.55 9.51 4.74
C LEU A 484 2.93 8.17 4.07
N PRO A 485 2.77 7.03 4.75
CA PRO A 485 2.99 5.73 4.16
C PRO A 485 2.08 5.51 2.96
N SER A 486 2.69 5.26 1.79
CA SER A 486 1.99 4.93 0.56
C SER A 486 1.61 3.45 0.55
N ILE A 487 0.40 3.15 0.05
CA ILE A 487 -0.07 1.79 -0.15
C ILE A 487 0.27 1.31 -1.55
N HIS A 488 0.95 0.18 -1.65
CA HIS A 488 1.40 -0.42 -2.90
C HIS A 488 0.57 -1.67 -3.24
N LEU A 489 0.92 -2.41 -4.30
CA LEU A 489 0.16 -3.60 -4.68
C LEU A 489 0.17 -4.60 -3.51
N GLY A 490 -1.02 -5.07 -3.13
CA GLY A 490 -1.25 -6.13 -2.15
C GLY A 490 -0.93 -7.49 -2.75
N VAL A 491 0.26 -7.61 -3.34
CA VAL A 491 0.77 -8.89 -3.80
C VAL A 491 1.27 -9.63 -2.57
N GLU A 492 0.47 -10.57 -2.08
CA GLU A 492 1.04 -11.70 -1.37
C GLU A 492 1.83 -12.51 -2.40
N GLU A 493 3.13 -12.24 -2.52
CA GLU A 493 4.05 -13.04 -3.34
C GLU A 493 4.27 -14.41 -2.69
N THR A 494 3.24 -15.25 -2.76
CA THR A 494 3.24 -16.64 -2.33
C THR A 494 4.11 -17.46 -3.27
N GLY A 495 5.42 -17.53 -2.99
CA GLY A 495 6.33 -18.43 -3.70
C GLY A 495 7.78 -18.31 -3.29
N THR A 496 8.38 -17.13 -3.45
CA THR A 496 9.86 -16.99 -3.44
C THR A 496 10.40 -15.74 -2.74
N VAL A 497 9.74 -14.58 -2.81
CA VAL A 497 10.38 -13.29 -2.44
C VAL A 497 10.43 -13.02 -0.91
N THR A 498 9.62 -13.72 -0.11
CA THR A 498 9.38 -13.36 1.30
C THR A 498 10.38 -13.92 2.34
N ASN A 499 11.07 -15.03 2.06
CA ASN A 499 12.11 -15.54 2.98
C ASN A 499 13.42 -14.76 2.83
N GLU A 500 13.82 -14.48 1.59
CA GLU A 500 15.15 -13.94 1.26
C GLU A 500 15.28 -12.46 1.63
N ILE A 501 14.29 -11.63 1.24
CA ILE A 501 14.23 -10.23 1.69
C ILE A 501 13.96 -10.15 3.20
N GLY A 502 13.14 -11.05 3.74
CA GLY A 502 12.91 -11.16 5.20
C GLY A 502 14.19 -11.45 5.98
N ASN A 503 15.04 -12.34 5.47
CA ASN A 503 16.37 -12.62 6.01
C ASN A 503 17.31 -11.43 5.85
N LEU A 504 17.34 -10.77 4.70
CA LEU A 504 18.12 -9.54 4.48
C LEU A 504 17.77 -8.43 5.47
N ILE A 505 16.48 -8.23 5.75
CA ILE A 505 16.01 -7.28 6.77
C ILE A 505 16.46 -7.71 8.18
N ARG A 506 16.41 -9.01 8.52
CA ARG A 506 16.89 -9.54 9.80
C ARG A 506 18.40 -9.33 9.97
N TRP A 507 19.20 -9.64 8.97
CA TRP A 507 20.65 -9.43 8.99
C TRP A 507 20.99 -7.94 9.09
N ARG A 508 20.33 -7.06 8.31
CA ARG A 508 20.49 -5.60 8.42
C ARG A 508 20.08 -5.06 9.79
N LYS A 509 19.00 -5.57 10.39
CA LYS A 509 18.58 -5.18 11.75
C LYS A 509 19.60 -5.61 12.81
N PHE A 510 20.25 -6.76 12.62
CA PHE A 510 21.24 -7.28 13.56
C PHE A 510 22.63 -6.63 13.41
N PHE A 511 23.09 -6.42 12.18
CA PHE A 511 24.44 -5.92 11.86
C PHE A 511 24.51 -4.44 11.45
N GLY A 512 23.38 -3.77 11.21
CA GLY A 512 23.35 -2.39 10.70
C GLY A 512 24.00 -1.34 11.61
N ASN A 513 24.09 -1.60 12.93
CA ASN A 513 24.80 -0.78 13.91
C ASN A 513 26.18 -1.35 14.30
N VAL A 514 26.63 -2.44 13.67
CA VAL A 514 27.99 -2.97 13.81
C VAL A 514 28.86 -2.38 12.70
N VAL A 515 30.05 -1.91 13.07
CA VAL A 515 31.05 -1.47 12.10
C VAL A 515 31.90 -2.67 11.69
N LEU A 516 31.91 -3.00 10.40
CA LEU A 516 32.82 -4.00 9.85
C LEU A 516 34.15 -3.33 9.47
N ILE A 517 35.25 -3.89 9.92
CA ILE A 517 36.62 -3.45 9.64
C ILE A 517 37.30 -4.59 8.90
N LEU A 518 37.41 -4.46 7.58
CA LEU A 518 38.02 -5.45 6.71
C LEU A 518 39.48 -5.08 6.44
N PHE A 519 40.41 -6.00 6.67
CA PHE A 519 41.81 -5.84 6.29
C PHE A 519 42.10 -6.61 4.99
N CYS A 520 42.46 -5.88 3.93
CA CYS A 520 42.84 -6.44 2.63
C CYS A 520 44.36 -6.53 2.47
N LYS A 521 44.84 -7.74 2.20
CA LYS A 521 46.23 -8.07 1.79
C LYS A 521 46.35 -8.16 0.27
N GLY A 522 45.26 -8.47 -0.42
CA GLY A 522 45.17 -8.59 -1.88
C GLY A 522 45.21 -7.25 -2.64
N PRO A 523 45.15 -7.29 -3.98
CA PRO A 523 45.15 -6.09 -4.83
C PRO A 523 43.87 -5.28 -4.62
N VAL A 524 43.99 -4.21 -3.83
CA VAL A 524 42.90 -3.32 -3.38
C VAL A 524 42.15 -2.72 -4.56
N GLU A 525 42.86 -2.37 -5.63
CA GLU A 525 42.33 -1.76 -6.87
C GLU A 525 41.35 -2.67 -7.64
N ARG A 526 41.26 -3.96 -7.28
CA ARG A 526 40.46 -5.00 -7.95
C ARG A 526 39.56 -5.82 -7.01
N THR A 527 39.46 -5.40 -5.76
CA THR A 527 38.75 -6.18 -4.72
C THR A 527 38.02 -5.32 -3.68
N ALA A 528 38.44 -4.07 -3.45
CA ALA A 528 37.87 -3.24 -2.39
C ALA A 528 36.41 -2.83 -2.64
N LEU A 529 36.01 -2.65 -3.90
CA LEU A 529 34.62 -2.33 -4.24
C LEU A 529 33.73 -3.56 -4.10
N GLU A 530 34.22 -4.71 -4.56
CA GLU A 530 33.60 -6.02 -4.50
C GLU A 530 33.30 -6.42 -3.05
N TRP A 531 34.30 -6.31 -2.16
CA TRP A 531 34.11 -6.55 -0.72
C TRP A 531 33.11 -5.58 -0.07
N ARG A 532 33.14 -4.30 -0.47
CA ARG A 532 32.18 -3.29 0.01
C ARG A 532 30.77 -3.54 -0.50
N LEU A 533 30.60 -4.05 -1.72
CA LEU A 533 29.31 -4.47 -2.28
C LEU A 533 28.76 -5.70 -1.56
N LEU A 534 29.59 -6.72 -1.30
CA LEU A 534 29.18 -7.94 -0.58
C LEU A 534 28.68 -7.62 0.82
N TYR A 535 29.53 -7.02 1.66
CA TYR A 535 29.23 -6.82 3.07
C TYR A 535 28.43 -5.54 3.34
N GLY A 536 28.47 -4.53 2.46
CA GLY A 536 27.63 -3.32 2.56
C GLY A 536 26.14 -3.57 2.35
N ARG A 537 25.77 -4.74 1.82
CA ARG A 537 24.38 -5.23 1.85
C ARG A 537 23.90 -5.52 3.26
N ILE A 538 24.79 -5.79 4.22
CA ILE A 538 24.46 -6.23 5.59
C ILE A 538 24.86 -5.18 6.63
N PHE A 539 26.10 -4.70 6.58
CA PHE A 539 26.67 -3.71 7.48
C PHE A 539 26.49 -2.31 6.88
N LYS A 540 25.95 -1.36 7.66
CA LYS A 540 25.80 0.04 7.23
C LYS A 540 27.14 0.74 7.03
N THR A 541 28.19 0.25 7.69
CA THR A 541 29.53 0.82 7.66
C THR A 541 30.55 -0.30 7.48
N VAL A 542 31.26 -0.26 6.35
CA VAL A 542 32.38 -1.16 6.03
C VAL A 542 33.61 -0.30 5.77
N ILE A 543 34.58 -0.39 6.69
CA ILE A 543 35.89 0.25 6.62
C ILE A 543 36.85 -0.76 6.02
N ILE A 544 37.69 -0.33 5.08
CA ILE A 544 38.70 -1.18 4.45
C ILE A 544 40.08 -0.61 4.78
N LEU A 545 40.95 -1.48 5.29
CA LEU A 545 42.35 -1.21 5.62
C LEU A 545 43.26 -2.02 4.70
N SER A 546 44.40 -1.47 4.31
CA SER A 546 45.43 -2.19 3.55
C SER A 546 46.81 -1.59 3.76
N GLU A 547 47.86 -2.31 3.35
CA GLU A 547 49.24 -1.81 3.44
C GLU A 547 49.50 -0.57 2.57
N THR A 548 48.73 -0.41 1.48
CA THR A 548 48.75 0.77 0.61
C THR A 548 47.48 1.60 0.80
N LYS A 549 47.63 2.92 0.95
CA LYS A 549 46.49 3.85 0.97
C LYS A 549 45.90 4.03 -0.42
N ASN A 550 44.58 3.98 -0.56
CA ASN A 550 43.89 4.37 -1.79
C ASN A 550 42.71 5.31 -1.48
N SER A 551 42.90 6.61 -1.73
CA SER A 551 41.90 7.64 -1.41
C SER A 551 40.64 7.53 -2.26
N ASP A 552 40.77 7.18 -3.54
CA ASP A 552 39.65 7.12 -4.50
C ASP A 552 38.69 5.98 -4.18
N LEU A 553 39.22 4.86 -3.67
CA LEU A 553 38.45 3.71 -3.19
C LEU A 553 38.07 3.80 -1.72
N VAL A 554 38.39 4.90 -1.02
CA VAL A 554 38.17 5.12 0.42
C VAL A 554 38.76 3.96 1.25
N VAL A 555 40.05 3.73 1.07
CA VAL A 555 40.83 2.68 1.77
C VAL A 555 41.94 3.33 2.58
N GLU A 556 41.98 3.03 3.87
CA GLU A 556 42.93 3.61 4.82
C GLU A 556 44.17 2.72 5.01
N GLU A 557 45.29 3.36 5.34
CA GLU A 557 46.57 2.66 5.49
C GLU A 557 46.67 1.97 6.86
N GLY A 558 47.07 0.70 6.86
CA GLY A 558 47.31 -0.07 8.07
C GLY A 558 48.25 -1.25 7.82
N ARG A 559 49.04 -1.62 8.82
CA ARG A 559 49.90 -2.81 8.78
C ARG A 559 49.25 -3.95 9.54
N LEU A 560 49.10 -5.13 8.92
CA LEU A 560 48.42 -6.28 9.52
C LEU A 560 49.06 -6.69 10.86
N ASP A 561 50.38 -6.73 10.91
CA ASP A 561 51.19 -7.01 12.12
C ASP A 561 50.79 -6.17 13.34
N HIS A 562 50.22 -4.99 13.11
CA HIS A 562 49.85 -4.02 14.14
C HIS A 562 48.42 -3.49 13.97
N ALA A 563 47.53 -4.22 13.27
CA ALA A 563 46.18 -3.73 12.92
C ALA A 563 45.33 -3.30 14.14
N TYR A 564 45.59 -3.89 15.31
CA TYR A 564 44.94 -3.51 16.58
C TYR A 564 45.25 -2.07 17.02
N LYS A 565 46.40 -1.50 16.63
CA LYS A 565 46.76 -0.09 16.90
C LYS A 565 45.92 0.90 16.09
N TYR A 566 45.24 0.44 15.04
CA TYR A 566 44.36 1.26 14.22
C TYR A 566 42.93 1.36 14.79
N LEU A 567 42.47 0.30 15.46
CA LEU A 567 41.11 0.18 15.97
C LEU A 567 40.65 1.33 16.88
N PRO A 568 41.48 1.90 17.78
CA PRO A 568 41.12 3.09 18.57
C PRO A 568 40.53 4.24 17.73
N LYS A 569 41.18 4.59 16.61
CA LYS A 569 40.71 5.66 15.70
C LYS A 569 39.31 5.36 15.15
N VAL A 570 39.02 4.09 14.88
CA VAL A 570 37.70 3.64 14.42
C VAL A 570 36.67 3.67 15.55
N PHE A 571 37.07 3.28 16.76
CA PHE A 571 36.19 3.26 17.94
C PHE A 571 35.69 4.67 18.35
N ASP A 572 36.54 5.68 18.16
CA ASP A 572 36.22 7.09 18.37
C ASP A 572 35.35 7.65 17.25
N ALA A 573 35.72 7.39 15.98
CA ALA A 573 34.98 7.86 14.80
C ALA A 573 33.53 7.35 14.73
N TYR A 574 33.27 6.16 15.29
CA TYR A 574 31.94 5.52 15.29
C TYR A 574 31.44 5.27 16.71
N SER A 575 31.46 6.30 17.55
CA SER A 575 31.04 6.25 18.96
C SER A 575 29.61 5.77 19.21
N GLY A 576 28.72 5.85 18.21
CA GLY A 576 27.35 5.34 18.25
C GLY A 576 27.16 3.88 17.80
N ALA A 577 28.23 3.15 17.48
CA ALA A 577 28.15 1.74 17.07
C ALA A 577 27.90 0.80 18.26
N GLU A 578 27.17 -0.29 18.04
CA GLU A 578 26.93 -1.35 19.04
C GLU A 578 28.17 -2.23 19.28
N GLY A 579 29.07 -2.29 18.30
CA GLY A 579 30.37 -2.95 18.40
C GLY A 579 31.08 -2.99 17.05
N PHE A 580 32.25 -3.62 17.04
CA PHE A 580 33.20 -3.59 15.94
C PHE A 580 33.62 -5.01 15.58
N LEU A 581 33.39 -5.41 14.34
CA LEU A 581 33.77 -6.72 13.80
C LEU A 581 35.00 -6.54 12.91
N PHE A 582 36.11 -7.18 13.25
CA PHE A 582 37.31 -7.24 12.42
C PHE A 582 37.27 -8.51 11.56
N LEU A 583 37.73 -8.42 10.30
CA LEU A 583 37.78 -9.51 9.34
C LEU A 583 39.01 -9.35 8.41
N GLN A 584 39.66 -10.45 8.05
CA GLN A 584 40.72 -10.46 7.01
C GLN A 584 40.14 -10.93 5.66
N ASP A 585 40.68 -10.42 4.55
CA ASP A 585 40.21 -10.70 3.18
C ASP A 585 40.37 -12.15 2.70
N ASP A 586 41.21 -12.94 3.37
CA ASP A 586 41.33 -14.39 3.19
C ASP A 586 40.31 -15.21 4.01
N THR A 587 39.31 -14.55 4.60
CA THR A 587 38.35 -15.15 5.53
C THR A 587 36.91 -14.75 5.17
N ILE A 588 36.08 -15.73 4.85
CA ILE A 588 34.69 -15.49 4.45
C ILE A 588 33.79 -15.51 5.68
N LEU A 589 32.94 -14.49 5.83
CA LEU A 589 31.98 -14.36 6.92
C LEU A 589 30.58 -14.74 6.44
N ASN A 590 30.09 -15.90 6.88
CA ASN A 590 28.74 -16.38 6.59
C ASN A 590 27.77 -15.75 7.60
N TYR A 591 27.51 -14.46 7.44
CA TYR A 591 26.76 -13.62 8.38
C TYR A 591 25.36 -14.16 8.74
N TRP A 592 24.76 -15.00 7.90
CA TRP A 592 23.48 -15.66 8.19
C TRP A 592 23.55 -16.63 9.38
N ASN A 593 24.71 -17.23 9.64
CA ASN A 593 24.96 -18.14 10.77
C ASN A 593 25.34 -17.41 12.07
N LEU A 594 25.25 -16.09 12.11
CA LEU A 594 25.67 -15.25 13.25
C LEU A 594 24.50 -14.56 13.96
N LEU A 595 23.25 -14.75 13.51
CA LEU A 595 22.05 -14.11 14.07
C LEU A 595 21.78 -14.46 15.55
N GLN A 596 22.29 -15.61 16.00
CA GLN A 596 22.16 -16.11 17.37
C GLN A 596 23.30 -15.67 18.30
N ALA A 597 24.27 -14.90 17.81
CA ALA A 597 25.41 -14.45 18.60
C ALA A 597 25.01 -13.39 19.64
N ASP A 598 25.56 -13.46 20.85
CA ASP A 598 25.38 -12.44 21.87
C ASP A 598 26.31 -11.25 21.59
N LYS A 599 25.77 -10.19 20.97
CA LYS A 599 26.49 -8.93 20.72
C LYS A 599 26.96 -8.19 21.99
N SER A 600 26.63 -8.66 23.18
CA SER A 600 27.24 -8.14 24.41
C SER A 600 28.60 -8.78 24.73
N LYS A 601 28.91 -9.95 24.16
CA LYS A 601 30.12 -10.75 24.46
C LYS A 601 31.21 -10.57 23.40
N LEU A 602 32.45 -10.81 23.81
CA LEU A 602 33.60 -10.91 22.91
C LEU A 602 33.45 -12.15 22.02
N TRP A 603 33.69 -12.03 20.71
CA TRP A 603 33.71 -13.18 19.78
C TRP A 603 35.13 -13.34 19.24
N ILE A 604 35.70 -14.53 19.37
CA ILE A 604 37.02 -14.88 18.80
C ILE A 604 37.09 -16.39 18.57
N THR A 605 38.09 -16.86 17.82
CA THR A 605 38.25 -18.26 17.41
C THR A 605 38.89 -19.16 18.49
N ASP A 606 38.61 -18.95 19.77
CA ASP A 606 39.37 -19.54 20.88
C ASP A 606 39.28 -21.09 20.99
N LYS A 607 38.20 -21.70 20.48
CA LYS A 607 38.09 -23.17 20.38
C LYS A 607 38.42 -23.72 18.99
N VAL A 608 38.78 -22.88 18.01
CA VAL A 608 39.09 -23.33 16.65
C VAL A 608 40.53 -23.87 16.62
N PRO A 609 40.74 -25.19 16.46
CA PRO A 609 42.08 -25.77 16.52
C PRO A 609 42.97 -25.18 15.44
N LYS A 610 44.21 -24.83 15.79
CA LYS A 610 45.23 -24.19 14.94
C LYS A 610 45.02 -22.70 14.63
N SER A 611 43.81 -22.13 14.70
CA SER A 611 43.65 -20.67 14.72
C SER A 611 44.07 -20.12 16.08
N TRP A 612 43.59 -20.73 17.17
CA TRP A 612 44.05 -20.48 18.54
C TRP A 612 45.00 -21.60 19.00
N THR A 613 46.21 -21.24 19.43
CA THR A 613 47.22 -22.19 19.90
C THR A 613 48.03 -21.63 21.07
N THR A 614 48.42 -22.52 21.98
CA THR A 614 49.31 -22.21 23.10
C THR A 614 50.70 -22.75 22.77
N MET A 615 51.67 -21.88 22.50
CA MET A 615 53.06 -22.27 22.18
C MET A 615 53.97 -22.08 23.38
N SER A 616 54.98 -22.94 23.54
CA SER A 616 56.07 -22.70 24.50
C SER A 616 56.89 -21.48 24.04
N ALA A 617 57.18 -20.55 24.95
CA ALA A 617 57.98 -19.36 24.64
C ALA A 617 59.39 -19.70 24.11
N GLU A 618 59.92 -20.87 24.47
CA GLU A 618 61.25 -21.38 24.10
C GLU A 618 61.31 -21.96 22.67
N SER A 619 60.19 -21.98 21.92
CA SER A 619 60.12 -22.62 20.60
C SER A 619 60.68 -21.78 19.43
N SER A 620 60.85 -20.46 19.59
CA SER A 620 61.61 -19.62 18.66
C SER A 620 61.98 -18.26 19.28
N ASP A 621 63.01 -17.60 18.72
CA ASP A 621 63.40 -16.23 19.07
C ASP A 621 62.23 -15.23 19.00
N TRP A 622 61.30 -15.44 18.06
CA TRP A 622 60.12 -14.59 17.90
C TRP A 622 59.13 -14.79 19.06
N PHE A 623 58.84 -16.04 19.44
CA PHE A 623 57.96 -16.34 20.58
C PHE A 623 58.57 -15.86 21.89
N THR A 624 59.90 -15.98 22.08
CA THR A 624 60.59 -15.44 23.26
C THR A 624 60.46 -13.91 23.34
N LYS A 625 60.65 -13.19 22.23
CA LYS A 625 60.46 -11.73 22.17
C LYS A 625 59.01 -11.32 22.46
N GLN A 626 58.03 -11.96 21.83
CA GLN A 626 56.62 -11.66 22.07
C GLN A 626 56.21 -11.99 23.52
N SER A 627 56.68 -13.10 24.09
CA SER A 627 56.45 -13.47 25.50
C SER A 627 56.97 -12.42 26.48
N SER A 628 58.17 -11.87 26.25
CA SER A 628 58.75 -10.86 27.14
C SER A 628 57.97 -9.54 27.09
N MET A 629 57.47 -9.14 25.92
CA MET A 629 56.60 -7.97 25.76
C MET A 629 55.23 -8.18 26.44
N VAL A 630 54.60 -9.35 26.26
CA VAL A 630 53.34 -9.71 26.95
C VAL A 630 53.52 -9.63 28.46
N LYS A 631 54.59 -10.21 29.02
CA LYS A 631 54.89 -10.15 30.47
C LYS A 631 55.06 -8.72 30.97
N LYS A 632 55.70 -7.85 30.18
CA LYS A 632 55.84 -6.42 30.50
C LYS A 632 54.49 -5.69 30.54
N ILE A 633 53.57 -5.99 29.62
CA ILE A 633 52.23 -5.38 29.65
C ILE A 633 51.43 -5.93 30.84
N VAL A 634 51.42 -7.25 31.04
CA VAL A 634 50.65 -7.88 32.13
C VAL A 634 51.09 -7.37 33.51
N SER A 635 52.37 -7.05 33.73
CA SER A 635 52.80 -6.44 34.99
C SER A 635 52.40 -4.96 35.15
N MET A 636 52.09 -4.27 34.05
CA MET A 636 51.59 -2.89 34.02
C MET A 636 50.06 -2.79 34.05
N MET A 637 49.33 -3.88 33.78
CA MET A 637 47.86 -3.90 33.80
C MET A 637 47.28 -3.64 35.20
N PRO A 638 46.13 -2.95 35.30
CA PRO A 638 45.26 -2.98 36.48
C PRO A 638 44.98 -4.41 36.99
N VAL A 639 44.78 -4.54 38.31
CA VAL A 639 44.64 -5.84 38.99
C VAL A 639 43.51 -6.70 38.42
N HIS A 640 42.39 -6.10 38.01
CA HIS A 640 41.25 -6.86 37.45
C HIS A 640 41.61 -7.54 36.12
N PHE A 641 42.25 -6.83 35.18
CA PHE A 641 42.76 -7.43 33.94
C PHE A 641 43.83 -8.49 34.20
N GLN A 642 44.72 -8.30 35.18
CA GLN A 642 45.70 -9.32 35.55
C GLN A 642 45.05 -10.61 36.05
N VAL A 643 43.97 -10.51 36.82
CA VAL A 643 43.25 -11.69 37.35
C VAL A 643 42.56 -12.44 36.22
N SER A 644 41.82 -11.76 35.34
CA SER A 644 41.17 -12.38 34.18
C SER A 644 42.16 -13.10 33.26
N HIS A 645 43.29 -12.44 32.96
CA HIS A 645 44.33 -13.01 32.11
C HIS A 645 44.99 -14.23 32.75
N LYS A 646 45.37 -14.15 34.03
CA LYS A 646 45.98 -15.29 34.76
C LYS A 646 45.04 -16.47 34.95
N GLN A 647 43.73 -16.25 35.03
CA GLN A 647 42.73 -17.34 35.06
C GLN A 647 42.52 -17.99 33.68
N SER A 648 42.90 -17.31 32.60
CA SER A 648 42.70 -17.76 31.22
C SER A 648 43.95 -18.40 30.59
N VAL A 649 45.12 -18.30 31.23
CA VAL A 649 46.41 -18.80 30.73
C VAL A 649 46.90 -19.98 31.57
N GLU A 650 47.17 -21.12 30.91
CA GLU A 650 47.56 -22.37 31.58
C GLU A 650 48.97 -22.34 32.20
N SER A 651 49.88 -21.50 31.68
CA SER A 651 51.27 -21.40 32.17
C SER A 651 51.95 -20.08 31.78
N GLU A 652 52.63 -19.43 32.73
CA GLU A 652 53.46 -18.23 32.50
C GLU A 652 54.67 -18.46 31.56
N LYS A 653 54.95 -19.70 31.15
CA LYS A 653 55.98 -20.02 30.13
C LYS A 653 55.41 -20.17 28.72
N SER A 654 54.10 -20.01 28.55
CA SER A 654 53.43 -20.14 27.26
C SER A 654 53.05 -18.78 26.67
N VAL A 655 52.88 -18.73 25.35
CA VAL A 655 52.30 -17.59 24.63
C VAL A 655 51.08 -18.10 23.88
N THR A 656 49.93 -17.51 24.17
CA THR A 656 48.71 -17.73 23.43
C THR A 656 48.75 -16.93 22.13
N ILE A 657 48.55 -17.61 21.01
CA ILE A 657 48.57 -17.05 19.67
C ILE A 657 47.22 -17.34 19.03
N CYS A 658 46.55 -16.30 18.58
CA CYS A 658 45.34 -16.38 17.76
C CYS A 658 45.67 -15.77 16.42
N SER A 659 45.48 -16.49 15.31
CA SER A 659 45.70 -15.90 13.99
C SER A 659 44.79 -14.70 13.67
N SER A 660 43.73 -14.51 14.47
CA SER A 660 42.90 -13.29 14.55
C SER A 660 42.27 -12.91 13.21
N GLU A 661 41.86 -13.93 12.46
CA GLU A 661 41.20 -13.83 11.16
C GLU A 661 39.87 -13.08 11.22
N VAL A 662 39.13 -13.31 12.32
CA VAL A 662 37.85 -12.68 12.62
C VAL A 662 37.67 -12.56 14.14
N PHE A 663 37.26 -11.39 14.62
CA PHE A 663 36.88 -11.18 16.02
C PHE A 663 35.94 -9.97 16.19
N TYR A 664 35.15 -9.97 17.26
CA TYR A 664 34.18 -8.91 17.58
C TYR A 664 34.45 -8.29 18.95
N VAL A 665 34.45 -6.97 19.01
CA VAL A 665 34.54 -6.16 20.23
C VAL A 665 33.22 -5.41 20.45
N PRO A 666 32.38 -5.81 21.41
CA PRO A 666 31.20 -5.07 21.84
C PRO A 666 31.53 -3.66 22.32
N ARG A 667 30.60 -2.71 22.15
CA ARG A 667 30.79 -1.32 22.62
C ARG A 667 31.15 -1.22 24.11
N ARG A 668 30.67 -2.14 24.96
CA ARG A 668 30.96 -2.15 26.40
C ARG A 668 32.45 -2.35 26.73
N PHE A 669 33.18 -3.09 25.88
CA PHE A 669 34.60 -3.41 26.07
C PHE A 669 35.54 -2.43 25.34
N VAL A 670 35.00 -1.40 24.67
CA VAL A 670 35.83 -0.41 23.95
C VAL A 670 36.73 0.37 24.91
N ALA A 671 36.23 0.75 26.09
CA ALA A 671 37.04 1.45 27.09
C ALA A 671 38.21 0.58 27.57
N ASP A 672 37.92 -0.67 27.94
CA ASP A 672 38.94 -1.65 28.37
C ASP A 672 39.98 -1.90 27.27
N PHE A 673 39.56 -2.00 26.01
CA PHE A 673 40.44 -2.14 24.86
C PHE A 673 41.36 -0.92 24.69
N LEU A 674 40.84 0.30 24.88
CA LEU A 674 41.61 1.54 24.80
C LEU A 674 42.66 1.63 25.92
N ASP A 675 42.29 1.25 27.14
CA ASP A 675 43.21 1.20 28.29
C ASP A 675 44.33 0.18 28.04
N LEU A 676 43.99 -1.04 27.60
CA LEU A 676 44.95 -2.09 27.25
C LEU A 676 45.85 -1.70 26.06
N HIS A 677 45.31 -1.02 25.06
CA HIS A 677 46.07 -0.44 23.95
C HIS A 677 47.06 0.63 24.44
N GLY A 678 46.65 1.50 25.37
CA GLY A 678 47.51 2.51 25.99
C GLY A 678 48.74 1.91 26.69
N LEU A 679 48.63 0.70 27.24
CA LEU A 679 49.74 -0.02 27.87
C LEU A 679 50.75 -0.63 26.87
N VAL A 680 50.38 -0.80 25.58
CA VAL A 680 51.30 -1.29 24.55
C VAL A 680 52.32 -0.22 24.18
N GLY A 681 51.86 1.01 23.94
CA GLY A 681 52.71 2.10 23.44
C GLY A 681 53.57 1.69 22.24
N ASP A 682 54.87 1.96 22.34
CA ASP A 682 55.87 1.68 21.30
C ASP A 682 56.27 0.20 21.17
N LEU A 683 55.69 -0.72 21.96
CA LEU A 683 56.00 -2.15 21.84
C LEU A 683 55.48 -2.72 20.51
N GLU A 684 56.32 -3.49 19.82
CA GLU A 684 55.98 -4.22 18.59
C GLU A 684 55.41 -5.61 18.91
N ILE A 685 54.32 -5.63 19.70
CA ILE A 685 53.53 -6.86 19.88
C ILE A 685 52.74 -7.10 18.61
N HIS A 686 52.92 -8.28 18.02
CA HIS A 686 52.23 -8.66 16.80
C HIS A 686 50.74 -8.86 17.05
N HIS A 687 49.88 -8.52 16.08
CA HIS A 687 48.43 -8.57 16.17
C HIS A 687 47.91 -9.94 16.66
N LYS A 688 48.51 -11.03 16.16
CA LYS A 688 48.22 -12.42 16.58
C LYS A 688 48.51 -12.75 18.05
N VAL A 689 49.18 -11.86 18.78
CA VAL A 689 49.50 -11.97 20.21
C VAL A 689 48.80 -10.87 21.01
N ALA A 690 48.68 -9.65 20.46
CA ALA A 690 48.00 -8.53 21.08
C ALA A 690 46.49 -8.77 21.26
N ILE A 691 45.79 -9.27 20.24
CA ILE A 691 44.35 -9.56 20.32
C ILE A 691 44.02 -10.62 21.38
N PRO A 692 44.63 -11.83 21.41
CA PRO A 692 44.33 -12.80 22.47
C PRO A 692 44.73 -12.32 23.87
N LEU A 693 45.81 -11.53 24.00
CA LEU A 693 46.16 -10.86 25.25
C LEU A 693 45.04 -9.93 25.72
N PHE A 694 44.53 -9.06 24.84
CA PHE A 694 43.47 -8.12 25.19
C PHE A 694 42.17 -8.85 25.54
N PHE A 695 41.76 -9.84 24.74
CA PHE A 695 40.53 -10.59 24.98
C PHE A 695 40.55 -11.32 26.33
N THR A 696 41.65 -11.99 26.66
CA THR A 696 41.81 -12.70 27.96
C THR A 696 42.00 -11.76 29.15
N ALA A 697 42.40 -10.51 28.92
CA ALA A 697 42.45 -9.47 29.94
C ALA A 697 41.06 -8.87 30.21
N MET A 698 40.30 -8.56 29.16
CA MET A 698 38.97 -7.93 29.24
C MET A 698 37.91 -8.85 29.87
N ASP A 699 37.90 -10.15 29.53
CA ASP A 699 36.93 -11.11 30.08
C ASP A 699 37.52 -12.54 30.13
N LEU A 700 36.88 -13.43 30.87
CA LEU A 700 37.25 -14.84 30.93
C LEU A 700 36.82 -15.56 29.66
N ILE A 701 37.64 -16.53 29.20
CA ILE A 701 37.35 -17.35 28.01
C ILE A 701 35.96 -18.04 28.08
N GLN A 702 35.47 -18.37 29.28
CA GLN A 702 34.15 -18.99 29.48
C GLN A 702 32.97 -18.04 29.19
N ASN A 703 33.22 -16.73 29.17
CA ASN A 703 32.23 -15.68 28.93
C ASN A 703 32.21 -15.21 27.47
N PHE A 704 33.15 -15.67 26.62
CA PHE A 704 33.14 -15.38 25.19
C PHE A 704 31.92 -16.04 24.51
N ASP A 705 31.48 -15.48 23.39
CA ASP A 705 30.41 -16.12 22.61
C ASP A 705 30.97 -17.27 21.77
N PRO A 706 30.37 -18.47 21.81
CA PRO A 706 30.87 -19.62 21.07
C PRO A 706 30.60 -19.59 19.56
N VAL A 707 29.96 -18.54 19.01
CA VAL A 707 29.50 -18.50 17.61
C VAL A 707 30.60 -18.78 16.59
N LEU A 708 31.86 -18.38 16.83
CA LEU A 708 32.98 -18.60 15.90
C LEU A 708 33.65 -19.98 16.04
N ASN A 709 33.30 -20.77 17.06
CA ASN A 709 34.01 -22.03 17.39
C ASN A 709 33.81 -23.17 16.36
N THR A 710 32.80 -23.05 15.49
CA THR A 710 32.52 -24.00 14.41
C THR A 710 33.06 -23.56 13.04
N MET A 711 33.92 -22.52 13.00
CA MET A 711 34.58 -22.03 11.79
C MET A 711 35.36 -23.14 11.05
N SER A 712 35.21 -23.20 9.72
CA SER A 712 36.01 -24.08 8.87
C SER A 712 37.42 -23.50 8.73
N TYR A 713 38.43 -24.23 9.21
CA TYR A 713 39.81 -23.74 9.31
C TYR A 713 40.84 -24.66 8.65
N ARG A 714 41.77 -24.09 7.88
CA ARG A 714 42.99 -24.76 7.41
C ARG A 714 44.21 -23.84 7.54
N GLU A 715 45.36 -24.43 7.86
CA GLU A 715 46.60 -23.74 8.21
C GLU A 715 47.41 -23.24 6.99
N LYS A 716 47.10 -23.76 5.79
CA LYS A 716 47.76 -23.37 4.53
C LYS A 716 46.73 -23.29 3.39
N PRO A 717 46.78 -22.26 2.53
CA PRO A 717 45.96 -22.22 1.32
C PRO A 717 46.39 -23.31 0.34
N ALA A 718 45.42 -23.92 -0.34
CA ALA A 718 45.70 -24.74 -1.51
C ALA A 718 46.07 -23.85 -2.71
N ALA A 719 46.75 -24.41 -3.71
CA ALA A 719 47.19 -23.66 -4.90
C ALA A 719 46.03 -23.07 -5.73
N THR A 720 44.81 -23.57 -5.51
CA THR A 720 43.54 -23.03 -5.99
C THR A 720 42.47 -23.25 -4.91
N ASN A 721 41.54 -22.30 -4.75
CA ASN A 721 40.39 -22.49 -3.88
C ASN A 721 39.55 -23.68 -4.39
N SER A 722 39.50 -24.78 -3.64
CA SER A 722 38.61 -25.89 -3.98
C SER A 722 37.26 -25.71 -3.30
N SER A 723 36.17 -25.98 -4.04
CA SER A 723 34.79 -25.92 -3.53
C SER A 723 34.55 -26.83 -2.32
N THR A 724 35.44 -27.80 -2.08
CA THR A 724 35.44 -28.70 -0.91
C THR A 724 35.99 -28.11 0.40
N ILE A 725 36.39 -26.83 0.44
CA ILE A 725 36.78 -26.12 1.68
C ILE A 725 35.63 -25.32 2.27
N TYR A 726 34.81 -24.72 1.40
CA TYR A 726 33.69 -23.89 1.79
C TYR A 726 32.50 -24.74 2.28
N SER A 727 31.80 -24.22 3.29
CA SER A 727 30.55 -24.77 3.80
C SER A 727 29.63 -23.59 4.14
N VAL A 728 28.36 -23.71 3.78
CA VAL A 728 27.32 -22.70 4.06
C VAL A 728 26.90 -22.73 5.53
N GLN A 729 27.14 -23.84 6.23
CA GLN A 729 26.61 -24.13 7.56
C GLN A 729 27.54 -23.66 8.70
N VAL A 730 28.74 -23.21 8.38
CA VAL A 730 29.73 -22.68 9.35
C VAL A 730 29.69 -21.15 9.42
N PRO A 731 30.03 -20.52 10.57
CA PRO A 731 30.03 -19.07 10.77
C PRO A 731 31.04 -18.31 9.90
N ALA A 732 32.19 -18.95 9.64
CA ALA A 732 33.25 -18.41 8.80
C ALA A 732 34.07 -19.55 8.15
N VAL A 733 34.80 -19.21 7.09
CA VAL A 733 35.67 -20.13 6.34
C VAL A 733 37.03 -19.47 6.11
N HIS A 734 38.13 -20.15 6.47
CA HIS A 734 39.51 -19.74 6.19
C HIS A 734 40.39 -20.93 5.78
N PRO A 735 41.32 -20.76 4.81
CA PRO A 735 41.53 -19.57 3.98
C PRO A 735 40.69 -19.63 2.71
N TRP A 736 40.34 -18.46 2.17
CA TRP A 736 39.74 -18.31 0.85
C TRP A 736 40.29 -17.07 0.15
N ASN A 737 41.20 -17.24 -0.81
CA ASN A 737 41.91 -16.12 -1.43
C ASN A 737 41.11 -15.55 -2.60
N VAL A 738 40.83 -14.25 -2.60
CA VAL A 738 40.22 -13.53 -3.74
C VAL A 738 41.24 -12.56 -4.33
N SER A 739 41.69 -12.83 -5.56
CA SER A 739 42.76 -12.05 -6.22
C SER A 739 42.30 -11.24 -7.43
N ASN A 740 41.04 -11.43 -7.86
CA ASN A 740 40.43 -10.79 -9.02
C ASN A 740 38.90 -10.99 -9.01
N GLU A 741 38.21 -10.24 -9.87
CA GLU A 741 36.76 -10.29 -10.09
C GLU A 741 36.22 -11.70 -10.40
N GLN A 742 36.93 -12.54 -11.17
CA GLN A 742 36.45 -13.89 -11.48
C GLN A 742 36.45 -14.81 -10.26
N ASP A 743 37.41 -14.65 -9.34
CA ASP A 743 37.45 -15.39 -8.08
C ASP A 743 36.41 -14.89 -7.08
N PHE A 744 36.09 -13.58 -7.12
CA PHE A 744 34.96 -13.00 -6.39
C PHE A 744 33.62 -13.52 -6.91
N ILE A 745 33.40 -13.53 -8.23
CA ILE A 745 32.23 -14.12 -8.89
C ILE A 745 32.03 -15.60 -8.49
N LYS A 746 33.11 -16.39 -8.41
CA LYS A 746 33.05 -17.78 -7.91
C LYS A 746 32.64 -17.84 -6.44
N LEU A 747 33.22 -16.99 -5.58
CA LEU A 747 32.85 -16.89 -4.18
C LEU A 747 31.36 -16.57 -4.01
N VAL A 748 30.88 -15.50 -4.65
CA VAL A 748 29.49 -15.03 -4.53
C VAL A 748 28.49 -16.09 -5.00
N ARG A 749 28.78 -16.82 -6.09
CA ARG A 749 27.96 -17.98 -6.53
C ARG A 749 27.88 -19.11 -5.52
N ILE A 750 28.92 -19.34 -4.74
CA ILE A 750 28.93 -20.39 -3.69
C ILE A 750 28.26 -19.86 -2.41
N MET A 751 28.44 -18.58 -2.08
CA MET A 751 27.71 -17.93 -0.98
C MET A 751 26.20 -17.80 -1.24
N ALA A 752 25.76 -17.86 -2.50
CA ALA A 752 24.34 -17.84 -2.86
C ALA A 752 23.53 -19.04 -2.36
N GLU A 753 24.17 -20.14 -1.95
CA GLU A 753 23.49 -21.23 -1.23
C GLU A 753 23.06 -20.81 0.20
N GLY A 754 23.68 -19.76 0.78
CA GLY A 754 23.35 -19.19 2.09
C GLY A 754 22.55 -17.88 2.06
N ASP A 755 22.85 -16.98 1.12
CA ASP A 755 22.01 -15.82 0.77
C ASP A 755 21.67 -15.86 -0.73
N PRO A 756 20.51 -16.41 -1.15
CA PRO A 756 20.13 -16.52 -2.56
C PRO A 756 20.18 -15.20 -3.34
N LEU A 757 19.97 -14.06 -2.68
CA LEU A 757 20.04 -12.73 -3.30
C LEU A 757 21.47 -12.33 -3.72
N LEU A 758 22.50 -13.09 -3.32
CA LEU A 758 23.85 -12.93 -3.85
C LEU A 758 23.97 -13.37 -5.31
N ALA A 759 23.07 -14.23 -5.80
CA ALA A 759 23.03 -14.61 -7.21
C ALA A 759 22.72 -13.42 -8.15
N GLU A 760 22.11 -12.35 -7.64
CA GLU A 760 21.80 -11.13 -8.41
C GLU A 760 23.03 -10.21 -8.62
N LEU A 761 24.15 -10.46 -7.92
CA LEU A 761 25.36 -9.64 -8.00
C LEU A 761 26.36 -10.11 -9.08
N VAL A 762 26.02 -11.12 -9.89
CA VAL A 762 26.98 -11.94 -10.70
C VAL A 762 26.47 -12.28 -12.10
#